data_AF-A0A3B0YVY8-F1
#
_entry.id   AF-A0A3B0YVY8-F1
#
_cell.length_a   1.000
_cell.length_b   1.000
_cell.length_c   1.000
_cell.angle_alpha   90.00
_cell.angle_beta   90.00
_cell.angle_gamma   90.00
#
_symmetry.space_group_name_H-M   'P 1'
#
loop_
_entity.id
_entity.type
_entity.pdbx_description
1 polymer ?
#
loop_
_entity_poly.entity_id
_entity_poly.type
_entity_poly.pdbx_seq_one_letter_code
_entity_poly.pdbx_strand_id
1 'polypeptide(L)'
;MGKYEMHILMKSCWFLPVRLLWIACMLCVPQFVVAQQSTGECDVALKKETYVSFLLSINRSEVTQIQSALNKTGVSQLVTDGLFGQATRTALYQFCLKLENVPESDLAVNLVQALEQQVLLMEDEALTPNVSTESTKKLPAVVNTKLTEESTGDLPGIYYLLREEDLAAVTAAKTAAAIKNTKGENSDESVAKDNAAQEIKWPSDEEMASLETITTIPYVNQAQFRSAVMSIKVIDQEKYPEFITLLTDAAKKKASTKLEPIVLDDTGCGCVRDFSNMIYGFYPYWRSTVDRQSDAVEDDVATAVVVPAIDYSVFTRIAYYALTLEENGDITTPLHWNTGGKLGNFINNAHRHKTKVDLVVYSDHWAQWSESSLKRSVMSVYNQLRLEVEYKEGGLMQYVPLLNSTTASPDGVTLYFDGYFDHVESSYKIIEFIRQLYERLEDLEADYKINILLDVDSTELASSKPIFNSIKNLLVNDKNDNPAYVDGLLVFLNEPTTTSKKILRSKIENEFSGAERMAVLRKVIPIITPYKHDNDELGPYTQFDDDLIYLKNNFSGVALWPLPMVADADAAMISQRLIKYFGVSDVEGLLNTISARYPALCEYGCPNRWLFRLAIDVLLFFLITYAVLALFSSRVRRFYSKYSVYFILYIIVMIVVFMVSLMCDSFWKQKRDTVLLGSILIIAAFFMVRKYSRVKQGPLP
;
A
#
# COMPACT_ATOMS: atom_id res chain seq x y z
N MET A 1 22.49 -51.28 69.02
CA MET A 1 21.69 -52.34 68.36
C MET A 1 20.31 -52.31 69.02
N GLY A 2 19.17 -52.40 68.31
CA GLY A 2 18.96 -52.44 66.87
C GLY A 2 17.57 -51.93 66.47
N LYS A 3 17.51 -51.31 65.29
CA LYS A 3 16.38 -50.87 64.42
C LYS A 3 14.92 -51.03 64.89
N TYR A 4 14.18 -49.93 64.74
CA TYR A 4 12.71 -49.81 64.88
C TYR A 4 11.97 -50.12 63.56
N GLU A 5 10.68 -50.44 63.69
CA GLU A 5 9.72 -50.53 62.57
C GLU A 5 9.05 -49.18 62.24
N MET A 6 8.26 -49.17 61.16
CA MET A 6 7.45 -48.04 60.71
C MET A 6 6.31 -47.70 61.67
N HIS A 7 5.94 -46.40 61.77
CA HIS A 7 4.60 -45.95 61.38
C HIS A 7 4.52 -44.40 61.27
N ILE A 8 3.82 -43.94 60.23
CA ILE A 8 3.10 -42.66 60.08
C ILE A 8 3.78 -41.36 60.56
N LEU A 9 4.14 -40.50 59.60
CA LEU A 9 3.60 -39.12 59.59
C LEU A 9 3.63 -38.54 58.16
N MET A 10 2.45 -38.38 57.56
CA MET A 10 2.28 -37.93 56.18
C MET A 10 1.36 -36.69 56.15
N LYS A 11 1.96 -35.49 56.08
CA LYS A 11 1.30 -34.23 55.68
C LYS A 11 2.31 -33.08 55.54
N SER A 12 1.91 -32.06 54.77
CA SER A 12 2.47 -30.69 54.77
C SER A 12 3.95 -30.49 54.36
N CYS A 13 4.25 -30.49 53.04
CA CYS A 13 5.32 -29.64 52.49
C CYS A 13 5.20 -29.40 50.96
N TRP A 14 4.08 -28.84 50.50
CA TRP A 14 3.88 -28.41 49.11
C TRP A 14 3.22 -27.01 49.11
N PHE A 15 4.04 -25.95 49.21
CA PHE A 15 3.71 -24.56 48.80
C PHE A 15 4.90 -23.62 49.10
N LEU A 16 5.74 -23.37 48.08
CA LEU A 16 6.57 -22.16 47.85
C LEU A 16 7.33 -22.44 46.53
N PRO A 17 7.23 -21.59 45.48
CA PRO A 17 7.89 -20.29 45.51
C PRO A 17 7.13 -19.15 44.78
N VAL A 18 6.70 -18.11 45.51
CA VAL A 18 6.03 -16.92 44.92
C VAL A 18 6.57 -15.60 45.53
N ARG A 19 7.87 -15.55 45.89
CA ARG A 19 8.49 -14.39 46.58
C ARG A 19 9.92 -14.09 46.14
N LEU A 20 10.15 -13.93 44.83
CA LEU A 20 11.46 -13.53 44.28
C LEU A 20 11.38 -12.52 43.11
N LEU A 21 10.25 -11.81 42.95
CA LEU A 21 9.97 -10.98 41.77
C LEU A 21 9.58 -9.52 42.10
N TRP A 22 10.10 -8.95 43.19
CA TRP A 22 9.60 -7.66 43.74
C TRP A 22 10.66 -6.65 44.24
N ILE A 23 11.93 -6.80 43.83
CA ILE A 23 13.01 -5.84 44.18
C ILE A 23 13.88 -5.54 42.95
N ALA A 24 13.35 -4.75 42.00
CA ALA A 24 14.08 -4.32 40.80
C ALA A 24 13.49 -3.04 40.14
N CYS A 25 12.98 -2.07 40.92
CA CYS A 25 12.35 -0.87 40.34
C CYS A 25 12.50 0.42 41.18
N MET A 26 13.74 0.80 41.53
CA MET A 26 14.08 2.18 41.91
C MET A 26 15.56 2.49 41.61
N LEU A 27 15.81 3.23 40.52
CA LEU A 27 17.00 4.06 40.33
C LEU A 27 16.57 5.34 39.62
N CYS A 28 16.77 6.48 40.29
CA CYS A 28 16.40 7.79 39.74
C CYS A 28 17.45 8.28 38.73
N VAL A 29 16.99 8.87 37.63
CA VAL A 29 17.86 9.64 36.71
C VAL A 29 17.88 11.11 37.18
N PRO A 30 19.05 11.74 37.36
CA PRO A 30 19.11 13.16 37.69
C PRO A 30 18.81 14.01 36.45
N GLN A 31 17.90 14.98 36.58
CA GLN A 31 17.68 15.99 35.54
C GLN A 31 18.78 17.06 35.60
N PHE A 32 19.42 17.32 34.46
CA PHE A 32 20.28 18.50 34.30
C PHE A 32 19.41 19.73 34.05
N VAL A 33 19.47 20.71 34.96
CA VAL A 33 18.89 22.03 34.73
C VAL A 33 19.95 22.91 34.07
N VAL A 34 19.75 23.24 32.79
CA VAL A 34 20.55 24.25 32.07
C VAL A 34 19.83 25.59 32.19
N ALA A 35 20.47 26.56 32.84
CA ALA A 35 19.96 27.93 32.87
C ALA A 35 20.29 28.64 31.55
N GLN A 36 19.28 28.92 30.73
CA GLN A 36 19.43 29.83 29.58
C GLN A 36 19.21 31.27 30.02
N GLN A 37 20.04 32.19 29.50
CA GLN A 37 19.84 33.62 29.65
C GLN A 37 18.68 34.08 28.77
N SER A 38 17.91 35.06 29.24
CA SER A 38 16.77 35.62 28.53
C SER A 38 17.20 36.45 27.32
N THR A 39 16.78 36.04 26.13
CA THR A 39 16.86 36.80 24.88
C THR A 39 15.44 37.01 24.33
N GLY A 40 15.03 38.27 24.13
CA GLY A 40 13.85 38.67 23.36
C GLY A 40 12.48 38.17 23.83
N GLU A 41 11.61 39.06 24.32
CA GLU A 41 10.25 38.70 24.74
C GLU A 41 9.41 38.07 23.59
N CYS A 42 9.57 38.55 22.35
CA CYS A 42 8.94 37.95 21.16
C CYS A 42 9.44 36.52 20.82
N ASP A 43 10.65 36.11 21.21
CA ASP A 43 11.16 34.74 20.96
C ASP A 43 10.48 33.70 21.86
N VAL A 44 10.07 34.10 23.07
CA VAL A 44 9.34 33.22 23.99
C VAL A 44 7.91 32.98 23.51
N ALA A 45 7.26 34.02 22.98
CA ALA A 45 5.90 33.93 22.43
C ALA A 45 5.80 33.02 21.18
N LEU A 46 6.86 32.95 20.37
CA LEU A 46 6.94 32.10 19.17
C LEU A 46 7.49 30.68 19.43
N LYS A 47 7.57 30.26 20.69
CA LYS A 47 7.90 28.86 21.04
C LYS A 47 6.99 27.88 20.29
N LYS A 48 7.62 26.84 19.73
CA LYS A 48 7.00 25.88 18.82
C LYS A 48 5.74 25.22 19.41
N GLU A 49 5.72 24.89 20.70
CA GLU A 49 4.54 24.28 21.34
C GLU A 49 3.33 25.23 21.41
N THR A 50 3.53 26.48 21.87
CA THR A 50 2.47 27.50 21.96
C THR A 50 1.96 27.86 20.57
N TYR A 51 2.89 28.06 19.62
CA TYR A 51 2.58 28.37 18.23
C TYR A 51 1.85 27.21 17.53
N VAL A 52 2.21 25.94 17.78
CA VAL A 52 1.47 24.78 17.27
C VAL A 52 0.07 24.67 17.87
N SER A 53 -0.11 25.03 19.14
CA SER A 53 -1.43 25.05 19.77
C SER A 53 -2.37 26.08 19.10
N PHE A 54 -1.84 27.27 18.81
CA PHE A 54 -2.51 28.34 18.05
C PHE A 54 -2.78 27.95 16.59
N LEU A 55 -1.83 27.27 15.92
CA LEU A 55 -2.00 26.76 14.54
C LEU A 55 -3.08 25.69 14.41
N LEU A 56 -3.50 25.03 15.50
CA LEU A 56 -4.58 24.03 15.49
C LEU A 56 -5.98 24.64 15.70
N SER A 57 -6.09 25.92 16.08
CA SER A 57 -7.36 26.59 16.36
C SER A 57 -7.86 27.55 15.27
N ILE A 58 -7.11 27.74 14.18
CA ILE A 58 -7.34 28.80 13.17
C ILE A 58 -7.59 28.17 11.80
N ASN A 59 -8.51 28.74 11.02
CA ASN A 59 -8.85 28.26 9.68
C ASN A 59 -8.08 28.96 8.54
N ARG A 60 -8.13 28.37 7.34
CA ARG A 60 -7.36 28.85 6.18
C ARG A 60 -7.76 30.27 5.72
N SER A 61 -9.00 30.70 5.93
CA SER A 61 -9.46 32.06 5.62
C SER A 61 -8.85 33.09 6.56
N GLU A 62 -8.84 32.84 7.88
CA GLU A 62 -8.22 33.70 8.88
C GLU A 62 -6.71 33.85 8.64
N VAL A 63 -6.01 32.75 8.33
CA VAL A 63 -4.59 32.79 7.92
C VAL A 63 -4.37 33.67 6.68
N THR A 64 -5.26 33.58 5.68
CA THR A 64 -5.19 34.39 4.46
C THR A 64 -5.45 35.87 4.75
N GLN A 65 -6.37 36.19 5.65
CA GLN A 65 -6.64 37.55 6.12
C GLN A 65 -5.45 38.13 6.89
N ILE A 66 -4.83 37.36 7.79
CA ILE A 66 -3.61 37.75 8.52
C ILE A 66 -2.45 38.01 7.56
N GLN A 67 -2.19 37.14 6.58
CA GLN A 67 -1.17 37.38 5.56
C GLN A 67 -1.46 38.62 4.70
N SER A 68 -2.73 38.86 4.34
CA SER A 68 -3.15 40.07 3.61
C SER A 68 -2.91 41.34 4.43
N ALA A 69 -3.28 41.34 5.72
CA ALA A 69 -3.05 42.44 6.64
C ALA A 69 -1.55 42.74 6.84
N LEU A 70 -0.71 41.72 7.05
CA LEU A 70 0.75 41.87 7.21
C LEU A 70 1.43 42.42 5.95
N ASN A 71 0.90 42.14 4.77
CA ASN A 71 1.35 42.76 3.52
C ASN A 71 0.84 44.22 3.40
N LYS A 72 -0.42 44.50 3.75
CA LYS A 72 -0.99 45.87 3.75
C LYS A 72 -0.26 46.83 4.70
N THR A 73 0.24 46.35 5.85
CA THR A 73 1.01 47.19 6.80
C THR A 73 2.43 47.53 6.35
N GLY A 74 2.87 47.05 5.18
CA GLY A 74 4.22 47.28 4.65
C GLY A 74 5.34 46.60 5.47
N VAL A 75 5.00 45.71 6.41
CA VAL A 75 5.96 44.90 7.17
C VAL A 75 6.49 43.74 6.32
N SER A 76 5.73 43.32 5.31
CA SER A 76 6.11 42.36 4.28
C SER A 76 5.89 42.94 2.88
N GLN A 77 6.84 42.69 1.98
CA GLN A 77 6.73 42.98 0.54
C GLN A 77 6.81 41.68 -0.30
N LEU A 78 6.57 40.52 0.33
CA LEU A 78 6.96 39.22 -0.22
C LEU A 78 5.77 38.48 -0.84
N VAL A 79 6.06 37.79 -1.95
CA VAL A 79 5.13 36.86 -2.61
C VAL A 79 4.81 35.71 -1.65
N THR A 80 3.55 35.27 -1.63
CA THR A 80 3.02 34.29 -0.68
C THR A 80 3.83 32.99 -0.65
N ASP A 81 4.57 32.76 0.44
CA ASP A 81 5.49 31.62 0.61
C ASP A 81 4.79 30.35 1.14
N GLY A 82 3.54 30.15 0.73
CA GLY A 82 2.65 29.12 1.25
C GLY A 82 2.08 29.45 2.63
N LEU A 83 1.62 28.42 3.34
CA LEU A 83 1.02 28.57 4.66
C LEU A 83 2.13 28.68 5.73
N PHE A 84 2.42 29.89 6.18
CA PHE A 84 3.46 30.20 7.18
C PHE A 84 4.87 29.68 6.83
N GLY A 85 5.35 29.98 5.62
CA GLY A 85 6.77 29.86 5.30
C GLY A 85 7.64 30.85 6.09
N GLN A 86 8.94 30.87 5.79
CA GLN A 86 9.93 31.64 6.53
C GLN A 86 9.68 33.17 6.44
N ALA A 87 9.25 33.69 5.30
CA ALA A 87 8.95 35.10 5.11
C ALA A 87 7.77 35.53 6.00
N THR A 88 6.68 34.76 5.98
CA THR A 88 5.49 35.06 6.81
C THR A 88 5.83 35.08 8.30
N ARG A 89 6.70 34.18 8.78
CA ARG A 89 7.16 34.16 10.18
C ARG A 89 8.05 35.35 10.53
N THR A 90 8.98 35.72 9.65
CA THR A 90 9.80 36.92 9.83
C THR A 90 8.95 38.19 9.85
N ALA A 91 7.92 38.29 9.02
CA ALA A 91 6.97 39.41 9.04
C ALA A 91 6.19 39.49 10.36
N LEU A 92 5.67 38.36 10.87
CA LEU A 92 5.02 38.29 12.20
C LEU A 92 5.97 38.73 13.33
N TYR A 93 7.23 38.31 13.30
CA TYR A 93 8.23 38.72 14.30
C TYR A 93 8.54 40.23 14.21
N GLN A 94 8.69 40.77 13.00
CA GLN A 94 8.87 42.21 12.77
C GLN A 94 7.63 43.05 13.14
N PHE A 95 6.43 42.46 13.12
CA PHE A 95 5.21 43.09 13.62
C PHE A 95 5.14 43.04 15.16
N CYS A 96 5.50 41.91 15.79
CA CYS A 96 5.64 41.79 17.25
C CYS A 96 6.58 42.86 17.82
N LEU A 97 7.76 43.03 17.21
CA LEU A 97 8.76 44.03 17.63
C LEU A 97 8.33 45.50 17.43
N LYS A 98 7.22 45.78 16.74
CA LYS A 98 6.67 47.14 16.57
C LYS A 98 5.59 47.50 17.60
N LEU A 99 5.14 46.55 18.41
CA LEU A 99 4.10 46.73 19.42
C LEU A 99 4.74 46.90 20.80
N GLU A 100 5.21 48.12 21.10
CA GLU A 100 5.79 48.44 22.40
C GLU A 100 4.77 48.22 23.55
N ASN A 101 5.19 47.49 24.59
CA ASN A 101 4.51 47.35 25.89
C ASN A 101 3.15 46.60 25.90
N VAL A 102 3.00 45.51 25.12
CA VAL A 102 1.87 44.57 25.27
C VAL A 102 2.23 43.43 26.25
N PRO A 103 1.45 43.17 27.33
CA PRO A 103 1.78 42.14 28.33
C PRO A 103 1.59 40.70 27.81
N GLU A 104 2.40 39.77 28.33
CA GLU A 104 2.54 38.39 27.82
C GLU A 104 1.22 37.58 27.73
N SER A 105 0.27 37.78 28.65
CA SER A 105 -0.88 36.87 28.83
C SER A 105 -1.84 36.80 27.63
N ASP A 106 -1.96 37.90 26.89
CA ASP A 106 -2.98 38.08 25.84
C ASP A 106 -2.36 38.49 24.50
N LEU A 107 -1.03 38.40 24.36
CA LEU A 107 -0.29 38.91 23.20
C LEU A 107 -0.86 38.41 21.87
N ALA A 108 -1.22 37.13 21.75
CA ALA A 108 -1.77 36.56 20.51
C ALA A 108 -3.18 37.10 20.17
N VAL A 109 -4.03 37.36 21.18
CA VAL A 109 -5.36 37.94 20.99
C VAL A 109 -5.24 39.42 20.61
N ASN A 110 -4.37 40.15 21.32
CA ASN A 110 -4.07 41.56 21.03
C ASN A 110 -3.45 41.74 19.63
N LEU A 111 -2.61 40.80 19.17
CA LEU A 111 -2.02 40.82 17.82
C LEU A 111 -3.10 40.72 16.73
N VAL A 112 -4.06 39.81 16.91
CA VAL A 112 -5.17 39.61 15.98
C VAL A 112 -6.09 40.83 15.99
N GLN A 113 -6.51 41.31 17.16
CA GLN A 113 -7.36 42.51 17.27
C GLN A 113 -6.70 43.78 16.69
N ALA A 114 -5.38 43.95 16.84
CA ALA A 114 -4.66 45.05 16.22
C ALA A 114 -4.62 44.96 14.68
N LEU A 115 -4.47 43.75 14.12
CA LEU A 115 -4.53 43.52 12.68
C LEU A 115 -5.96 43.74 12.14
N GLU A 116 -6.99 43.24 12.84
CA GLU A 116 -8.40 43.43 12.48
C GLU A 116 -8.80 44.91 12.52
N GLN A 117 -8.40 45.67 13.55
CA GLN A 117 -8.64 47.12 13.61
C GLN A 117 -7.98 47.87 12.45
N GLN A 118 -6.75 47.51 12.06
CA GLN A 118 -6.12 48.13 10.89
C GLN A 118 -6.81 47.75 9.57
N VAL A 119 -7.34 46.54 9.43
CA VAL A 119 -8.12 46.16 8.24
C VAL A 119 -9.40 46.97 8.14
N LEU A 120 -10.17 47.09 9.23
CA LEU A 120 -11.41 47.87 9.26
C LEU A 120 -11.18 49.35 8.92
N LEU A 121 -10.11 49.96 9.44
CA LEU A 121 -9.74 51.34 9.13
C LEU A 121 -9.34 51.57 7.65
N MET A 122 -8.98 50.52 6.91
CA MET A 122 -8.68 50.59 5.47
C MET A 122 -9.88 50.28 4.57
N GLU A 123 -10.97 49.70 5.09
CA GLU A 123 -12.15 49.36 4.30
C GLU A 123 -13.15 50.53 4.20
N ASP A 124 -13.17 51.41 5.21
CA ASP A 124 -14.01 52.63 5.22
C ASP A 124 -13.58 53.66 4.15
N GLU A 125 -12.32 53.68 3.73
CA GLU A 125 -11.83 54.54 2.62
C GLU A 125 -12.19 53.98 1.22
N ALA A 126 -12.58 52.70 1.10
CA ALA A 126 -12.70 52.02 -0.19
C ALA A 126 -14.09 52.17 -0.87
N LEU A 127 -15.10 52.67 -0.16
CA LEU A 127 -16.50 52.62 -0.59
C LEU A 127 -16.94 53.83 -1.44
N THR A 128 -16.48 53.90 -2.70
CA THR A 128 -17.17 54.66 -3.76
C THR A 128 -17.44 53.76 -4.99
N PRO A 129 -18.71 53.53 -5.37
CA PRO A 129 -19.06 52.51 -6.36
C PRO A 129 -19.13 53.04 -7.81
N ASN A 130 -18.93 52.15 -8.77
CA ASN A 130 -19.32 52.35 -10.17
C ASN A 130 -19.83 51.02 -10.77
N VAL A 131 -20.77 51.06 -11.73
CA VAL A 131 -21.69 49.93 -11.99
C VAL A 131 -21.88 49.59 -13.48
N SER A 132 -21.72 48.31 -13.82
CA SER A 132 -22.28 47.59 -14.98
C SER A 132 -22.12 46.07 -14.75
N THR A 133 -22.94 45.07 -15.13
CA THR A 133 -23.81 44.75 -16.30
C THR A 133 -23.06 44.70 -17.64
N GLU A 134 -23.25 43.75 -18.57
CA GLU A 134 -24.07 42.52 -18.67
C GLU A 134 -23.24 41.45 -19.47
N SER A 135 -23.64 40.24 -19.90
CA SER A 135 -24.94 39.54 -20.10
C SER A 135 -24.74 38.00 -20.01
N THR A 136 -25.75 37.18 -20.32
CA THR A 136 -25.70 35.70 -20.33
C THR A 136 -25.95 35.12 -21.73
N LYS A 137 -25.28 34.02 -22.12
CA LYS A 137 -25.49 33.37 -23.44
C LYS A 137 -25.77 31.86 -23.30
N LYS A 138 -26.78 31.36 -24.02
CA LYS A 138 -27.23 29.95 -23.99
C LYS A 138 -26.43 29.06 -24.95
N LEU A 139 -26.28 27.79 -24.57
CA LEU A 139 -25.77 26.69 -25.39
C LEU A 139 -26.94 25.97 -26.13
N PRO A 140 -26.77 25.47 -27.36
CA PRO A 140 -27.77 24.64 -28.05
C PRO A 140 -27.77 23.19 -27.55
N ALA A 141 -28.84 22.45 -27.86
CA ALA A 141 -29.01 21.05 -27.44
C ALA A 141 -28.26 20.05 -28.34
N VAL A 142 -27.77 18.96 -27.74
CA VAL A 142 -27.08 17.86 -28.42
C VAL A 142 -28.08 16.87 -29.02
N VAL A 143 -27.72 16.25 -30.15
CA VAL A 143 -28.54 15.27 -30.87
C VAL A 143 -28.34 13.87 -30.28
N ASN A 144 -29.44 13.19 -29.94
CA ASN A 144 -29.43 11.81 -29.45
C ASN A 144 -29.32 10.81 -30.61
N THR A 145 -28.10 10.48 -31.04
CA THR A 145 -27.86 9.37 -31.98
C THR A 145 -27.93 8.03 -31.23
N LYS A 146 -29.05 7.32 -31.39
CA LYS A 146 -29.31 6.06 -30.68
C LYS A 146 -28.59 4.88 -31.32
N LEU A 147 -27.32 4.67 -30.96
CA LEU A 147 -26.63 3.39 -31.18
C LEU A 147 -27.32 2.29 -30.36
N THR A 148 -27.84 1.28 -31.04
CA THR A 148 -28.24 0.01 -30.40
C THR A 148 -27.03 -0.90 -30.35
N GLU A 149 -26.21 -0.75 -29.31
CA GLU A 149 -25.23 -1.77 -28.95
C GLU A 149 -25.97 -3.00 -28.42
N GLU A 150 -25.71 -4.14 -29.06
CA GLU A 150 -26.21 -5.44 -28.59
C GLU A 150 -25.28 -5.90 -27.47
N SER A 151 -25.76 -5.85 -26.22
CA SER A 151 -24.94 -6.10 -25.03
C SER A 151 -24.52 -7.57 -24.90
N THR A 152 -23.51 -7.96 -25.67
CA THR A 152 -22.71 -9.15 -25.41
C THR A 152 -21.78 -8.84 -24.24
N GLY A 153 -22.16 -9.27 -23.03
CA GLY A 153 -21.45 -8.96 -21.78
C GLY A 153 -19.93 -9.00 -21.94
N ASP A 154 -19.27 -7.86 -21.71
CA ASP A 154 -17.91 -7.64 -22.14
C ASP A 154 -16.94 -8.34 -21.17
N LEU A 155 -16.61 -9.60 -21.49
CA LEU A 155 -15.92 -10.55 -20.59
C LEU A 155 -14.77 -9.96 -19.74
N PRO A 156 -14.57 -10.48 -18.50
CA PRO A 156 -13.55 -10.03 -17.55
C PRO A 156 -12.17 -9.72 -18.14
N GLY A 157 -11.54 -8.68 -17.60
CA GLY A 157 -10.15 -8.34 -17.90
C GLY A 157 -9.97 -7.48 -19.16
N ILE A 158 -10.82 -6.49 -19.37
CA ILE A 158 -10.48 -5.37 -20.24
C ILE A 158 -9.34 -4.58 -19.56
N TYR A 159 -8.35 -4.17 -20.34
CA TYR A 159 -7.28 -3.25 -19.92
C TYR A 159 -6.80 -2.44 -21.13
N TYR A 160 -6.07 -1.36 -20.89
CA TYR A 160 -5.63 -0.46 -21.96
C TYR A 160 -4.10 -0.48 -22.07
N LEU A 161 -3.59 -0.90 -23.22
CA LEU A 161 -2.17 -1.03 -23.50
C LEU A 161 -1.92 -0.63 -24.95
N LEU A 162 -1.36 0.56 -25.16
CA LEU A 162 -0.94 1.00 -26.49
C LEU A 162 0.40 0.35 -26.84
N ARG A 163 0.44 -0.47 -27.90
CA ARG A 163 1.70 -0.99 -28.44
C ARG A 163 2.15 -0.19 -29.67
N GLU A 164 3.38 -0.44 -30.12
CA GLU A 164 3.91 0.17 -31.34
C GLU A 164 3.11 -0.24 -32.59
N GLU A 165 2.62 -1.48 -32.68
CA GLU A 165 1.76 -1.91 -33.79
C GLU A 165 0.39 -1.19 -33.80
N ASP A 166 -0.12 -0.82 -32.62
CA ASP A 166 -1.40 -0.09 -32.50
C ASP A 166 -1.23 1.36 -32.95
N LEU A 167 -0.17 2.02 -32.49
CA LEU A 167 0.16 3.40 -32.88
C LEU A 167 0.47 3.49 -34.39
N ALA A 168 1.14 2.49 -34.95
CA ALA A 168 1.35 2.34 -36.39
C ALA A 168 0.02 2.13 -37.15
N ALA A 169 -0.91 1.33 -36.63
CA ALA A 169 -2.23 1.13 -37.25
C ALA A 169 -3.09 2.41 -37.22
N VAL A 170 -3.10 3.15 -36.11
CA VAL A 170 -3.75 4.46 -36.00
C VAL A 170 -3.13 5.47 -36.98
N THR A 171 -1.80 5.44 -37.15
CA THR A 171 -1.09 6.29 -38.13
C THR A 171 -1.34 5.86 -39.59
N ALA A 172 -1.57 4.57 -39.85
CA ALA A 172 -1.99 4.09 -41.17
C ALA A 172 -3.42 4.58 -41.50
N ALA A 173 -4.31 4.73 -40.51
CA ALA A 173 -5.64 5.29 -40.69
C ALA A 173 -5.61 6.78 -41.10
N LYS A 174 -4.68 7.60 -40.55
CA LYS A 174 -4.39 8.98 -40.98
C LYS A 174 -4.15 9.04 -42.51
N THR A 175 -3.28 8.16 -43.00
CA THR A 175 -2.95 8.05 -44.44
C THR A 175 -4.13 7.54 -45.28
N ALA A 176 -4.88 6.55 -44.80
CA ALA A 176 -6.02 5.99 -45.51
C ALA A 176 -7.20 6.96 -45.63
N ALA A 177 -7.42 7.82 -44.63
CA ALA A 177 -8.40 8.90 -44.68
C ALA A 177 -8.01 9.95 -45.73
N ALA A 178 -6.77 10.44 -45.70
CA ALA A 178 -6.26 11.41 -46.66
C ALA A 178 -6.42 10.94 -48.13
N ILE A 179 -6.06 9.67 -48.43
CA ILE A 179 -6.16 9.11 -49.78
C ILE A 179 -7.61 9.03 -50.29
N LYS A 180 -8.60 8.83 -49.41
CA LYS A 180 -10.02 8.87 -49.80
C LYS A 180 -10.42 10.28 -50.24
N ASN A 181 -10.04 11.30 -49.48
CA ASN A 181 -10.34 12.70 -49.79
C ASN A 181 -9.71 13.12 -51.14
N THR A 182 -8.48 12.69 -51.44
CA THR A 182 -7.82 13.01 -52.74
C THR A 182 -8.42 12.28 -53.95
N LYS A 183 -9.20 11.20 -53.77
CA LYS A 183 -9.76 10.40 -54.87
C LYS A 183 -11.22 10.69 -55.21
N GLY A 184 -11.91 11.53 -54.45
CA GLY A 184 -13.35 11.82 -54.65
C GLY A 184 -13.67 12.76 -55.83
N GLU A 185 -12.68 13.38 -56.46
CA GLU A 185 -12.85 14.58 -57.30
C GLU A 185 -13.37 14.33 -58.74
N ASN A 186 -13.90 13.14 -59.08
CA ASN A 186 -14.24 12.77 -60.46
C ASN A 186 -15.43 11.79 -60.64
N SER A 187 -16.43 11.76 -59.75
CA SER A 187 -17.63 10.91 -59.95
C SER A 187 -18.95 11.51 -59.40
N ASP A 188 -19.88 11.79 -60.33
CA ASP A 188 -21.33 12.03 -60.19
C ASP A 188 -21.87 12.78 -58.95
N GLU A 189 -22.19 14.05 -59.18
CA GLU A 189 -22.51 15.12 -58.22
C GLU A 189 -23.85 14.97 -57.42
N SER A 190 -24.58 13.87 -57.56
CA SER A 190 -26.04 13.84 -57.29
C SER A 190 -26.51 13.11 -56.02
N VAL A 191 -25.65 12.36 -55.31
CA VAL A 191 -26.07 11.52 -54.15
C VAL A 191 -25.31 11.84 -52.84
N ALA A 192 -24.19 12.59 -52.90
CA ALA A 192 -23.21 12.68 -51.81
C ALA A 192 -23.45 13.80 -50.77
N LYS A 193 -24.69 14.04 -50.31
CA LYS A 193 -24.99 15.15 -49.36
C LYS A 193 -25.24 14.76 -47.90
N ASP A 194 -25.68 13.54 -47.61
CA ASP A 194 -26.10 13.17 -46.24
C ASP A 194 -25.00 12.46 -45.42
N ASN A 195 -23.88 12.09 -46.04
CA ASN A 195 -22.73 11.44 -45.41
C ASN A 195 -21.46 12.29 -45.51
N ALA A 196 -21.53 13.54 -45.08
CA ALA A 196 -20.35 14.37 -44.85
C ALA A 196 -19.59 13.86 -43.61
N ALA A 197 -18.77 12.83 -43.80
CA ALA A 197 -17.93 12.28 -42.74
C ALA A 197 -17.03 13.40 -42.17
N GLN A 198 -17.05 13.56 -40.85
CA GLN A 198 -16.25 14.59 -40.18
C GLN A 198 -14.76 14.31 -40.42
N GLU A 199 -14.02 15.36 -40.76
CA GLU A 199 -12.59 15.25 -41.03
C GLU A 199 -11.85 15.11 -39.69
N ILE A 200 -11.48 13.88 -39.35
CA ILE A 200 -10.69 13.56 -38.15
C ILE A 200 -9.47 14.48 -38.13
N LYS A 201 -9.44 15.37 -37.13
CA LYS A 201 -8.34 16.29 -36.92
C LYS A 201 -7.20 15.55 -36.22
N TRP A 202 -6.09 15.40 -36.93
CA TRP A 202 -4.93 14.62 -36.47
C TRP A 202 -3.90 15.47 -35.72
N PRO A 203 -3.17 14.87 -34.76
CA PRO A 203 -1.99 15.49 -34.19
C PRO A 203 -0.85 15.70 -35.19
N SER A 204 0.03 16.66 -34.86
CA SER A 204 1.32 16.85 -35.54
C SER A 204 2.22 15.63 -35.33
N ASP A 205 3.27 15.49 -36.15
CA ASP A 205 4.12 14.29 -36.05
C ASP A 205 5.03 14.33 -34.80
N GLU A 206 5.25 15.51 -34.20
CA GLU A 206 5.88 15.70 -32.88
C GLU A 206 4.92 15.35 -31.72
N GLU A 207 3.64 15.71 -31.86
CA GLU A 207 2.57 15.29 -30.94
C GLU A 207 2.38 13.76 -30.99
N MET A 208 2.50 13.15 -32.17
CA MET A 208 2.45 11.69 -32.34
C MET A 208 3.66 10.98 -31.74
N ALA A 209 4.88 11.48 -31.98
CA ALA A 209 6.10 10.90 -31.38
C ALA A 209 6.06 10.94 -29.85
N SER A 210 5.43 11.97 -29.27
CA SER A 210 5.26 12.07 -27.81
C SER A 210 4.44 10.91 -27.20
N LEU A 211 3.63 10.19 -27.99
CA LEU A 211 2.87 9.00 -27.53
C LEU A 211 3.78 7.81 -27.20
N GLU A 212 5.03 7.78 -27.68
CA GLU A 212 6.04 6.78 -27.31
C GLU A 212 6.36 6.81 -25.79
N THR A 213 6.01 7.89 -25.09
CA THR A 213 6.06 7.96 -23.62
C THR A 213 5.02 7.05 -22.95
N ILE A 214 3.84 6.83 -23.54
CA ILE A 214 2.74 6.04 -22.95
C ILE A 214 2.53 4.66 -23.59
N THR A 215 3.25 4.34 -24.68
CA THR A 215 3.31 2.96 -25.19
C THR A 215 3.83 2.00 -24.10
N THR A 216 3.55 0.71 -24.23
CA THR A 216 3.99 -0.39 -23.34
C THR A 216 3.55 -0.32 -21.86
N ILE A 217 3.01 0.80 -21.37
CA ILE A 217 2.40 0.92 -20.04
C ILE A 217 0.98 0.32 -20.06
N PRO A 218 0.65 -0.64 -19.18
CA PRO A 218 -0.68 -1.23 -19.11
C PRO A 218 -1.56 -0.54 -18.04
N TYR A 219 -2.53 0.26 -18.48
CA TYR A 219 -3.52 0.94 -17.66
C TYR A 219 -4.72 0.03 -17.38
N VAL A 220 -5.33 0.13 -16.20
CA VAL A 220 -6.40 -0.77 -15.77
C VAL A 220 -7.73 -0.51 -16.49
N ASN A 221 -7.99 0.74 -16.87
CA ASN A 221 -9.28 1.22 -17.36
C ASN A 221 -9.12 2.37 -18.37
N GLN A 222 -10.26 2.87 -18.86
CA GLN A 222 -10.31 3.90 -19.90
C GLN A 222 -9.92 5.29 -19.39
N ALA A 223 -10.27 5.64 -18.14
CA ALA A 223 -10.02 6.96 -17.57
C ALA A 223 -8.52 7.20 -17.34
N GLN A 224 -7.82 6.23 -16.75
CA GLN A 224 -6.36 6.27 -16.59
C GLN A 224 -5.64 6.43 -17.94
N PHE A 225 -6.00 5.61 -18.95
CA PHE A 225 -5.38 5.68 -20.27
C PHE A 225 -5.59 7.05 -20.92
N ARG A 226 -6.83 7.57 -20.90
CA ARG A 226 -7.14 8.90 -21.45
C ARG A 226 -6.41 10.01 -20.71
N SER A 227 -6.29 9.94 -19.38
CA SER A 227 -5.51 10.94 -18.64
C SER A 227 -4.02 10.87 -18.96
N ALA A 228 -3.46 9.68 -19.23
CA ALA A 228 -2.09 9.56 -19.71
C ALA A 228 -1.90 10.11 -21.14
N VAL A 229 -2.89 9.95 -22.02
CA VAL A 229 -2.90 10.61 -23.34
C VAL A 229 -2.94 12.13 -23.20
N MET A 230 -3.72 12.67 -22.25
CA MET A 230 -3.88 14.11 -22.00
C MET A 230 -2.76 14.73 -21.14
N SER A 231 -1.97 13.94 -20.41
CA SER A 231 -0.83 14.45 -19.62
C SER A 231 0.35 14.84 -20.52
N ILE A 232 0.43 14.26 -21.72
CA ILE A 232 1.28 14.71 -22.82
C ILE A 232 0.81 16.12 -23.20
N LYS A 233 1.59 17.14 -22.79
CA LYS A 233 1.31 18.59 -22.79
C LYS A 233 0.85 19.24 -24.12
N VAL A 234 0.68 18.45 -25.17
CA VAL A 234 0.46 18.87 -26.56
C VAL A 234 -0.80 18.22 -27.18
N ILE A 235 -1.35 17.18 -26.52
CA ILE A 235 -2.57 16.46 -26.92
C ILE A 235 -3.73 16.89 -26.01
N ASP A 236 -4.76 17.48 -26.60
CA ASP A 236 -5.91 18.08 -25.91
C ASP A 236 -7.21 17.45 -26.42
N GLN A 237 -8.12 17.09 -25.51
CA GLN A 237 -9.40 16.45 -25.82
C GLN A 237 -10.38 17.38 -26.55
N GLU A 238 -10.36 18.69 -26.30
CA GLU A 238 -11.15 19.65 -27.09
C GLU A 238 -10.57 19.80 -28.50
N LYS A 239 -9.25 19.62 -28.63
CA LYS A 239 -8.50 19.75 -29.88
C LYS A 239 -8.63 18.51 -30.78
N TYR A 240 -8.73 17.30 -30.20
CA TYR A 240 -8.57 15.99 -30.87
C TYR A 240 -9.54 14.86 -30.41
N PRO A 241 -10.86 15.09 -30.22
CA PRO A 241 -11.76 14.12 -29.57
C PRO A 241 -11.93 12.80 -30.33
N GLU A 242 -12.04 12.85 -31.67
CA GLU A 242 -12.19 11.68 -32.53
C GLU A 242 -10.90 10.83 -32.56
N PHE A 243 -9.74 11.48 -32.56
CA PHE A 243 -8.43 10.83 -32.47
C PHE A 243 -8.23 10.13 -31.12
N ILE A 244 -8.56 10.79 -30.00
CA ILE A 244 -8.46 10.16 -28.67
C ILE A 244 -9.39 8.94 -28.57
N THR A 245 -10.58 9.00 -29.17
CA THR A 245 -11.48 7.84 -29.26
C THR A 245 -10.83 6.69 -30.03
N LEU A 246 -10.36 6.93 -31.26
CA LEU A 246 -9.68 5.93 -32.08
C LEU A 246 -8.43 5.33 -31.39
N LEU A 247 -7.65 6.15 -30.69
CA LEU A 247 -6.48 5.71 -29.93
C LEU A 247 -6.87 4.89 -28.70
N THR A 248 -7.96 5.25 -28.02
CA THR A 248 -8.54 4.49 -26.90
C THR A 248 -9.00 3.11 -27.35
N ASP A 249 -9.68 3.03 -28.50
CA ASP A 249 -10.19 1.78 -29.05
C ASP A 249 -9.06 0.86 -29.54
N ALA A 250 -8.02 1.43 -30.15
CA ALA A 250 -6.80 0.68 -30.50
C ALA A 250 -6.06 0.15 -29.26
N ALA A 251 -6.03 0.92 -28.16
CA ALA A 251 -5.42 0.51 -26.90
C ALA A 251 -6.29 -0.48 -26.09
N LYS A 252 -7.60 -0.59 -26.34
CA LYS A 252 -8.52 -1.51 -25.61
C LYS A 252 -8.14 -2.96 -25.89
N LYS A 253 -7.49 -3.61 -24.92
CA LYS A 253 -7.14 -5.05 -24.96
C LYS A 253 -8.12 -5.85 -24.10
N LYS A 254 -8.34 -7.10 -24.50
CA LYS A 254 -9.19 -8.06 -23.80
C LYS A 254 -8.34 -9.23 -23.34
N ALA A 255 -8.27 -9.47 -22.04
CA ALA A 255 -7.42 -10.48 -21.46
C ALA A 255 -7.76 -11.89 -21.96
N SER A 256 -6.73 -12.72 -22.12
CA SER A 256 -6.89 -14.11 -22.55
C SER A 256 -7.69 -14.92 -21.54
N THR A 257 -8.82 -15.49 -21.96
CA THR A 257 -9.56 -16.50 -21.18
C THR A 257 -8.84 -17.86 -21.13
N LYS A 258 -7.81 -18.06 -21.96
CA LYS A 258 -6.92 -19.23 -21.90
C LYS A 258 -5.89 -19.03 -20.79
N LEU A 259 -6.16 -19.65 -19.65
CA LEU A 259 -5.35 -19.59 -18.44
C LEU A 259 -4.12 -20.51 -18.52
N GLU A 260 -2.93 -19.93 -18.72
CA GLU A 260 -1.65 -20.62 -18.53
C GLU A 260 -1.43 -20.95 -17.04
N PRO A 261 -0.53 -21.87 -16.66
CA PRO A 261 -0.19 -22.05 -15.25
C PRO A 261 0.49 -20.80 -14.69
N ILE A 262 0.11 -20.35 -13.49
CA ILE A 262 0.92 -19.41 -12.70
C ILE A 262 2.21 -20.15 -12.31
N VAL A 263 3.25 -20.01 -13.14
CA VAL A 263 4.61 -20.42 -12.84
C VAL A 263 5.34 -19.16 -12.41
N LEU A 264 5.74 -19.13 -11.15
CA LEU A 264 6.58 -18.08 -10.58
C LEU A 264 7.84 -18.73 -10.04
N ASP A 265 8.99 -18.19 -10.40
CA ASP A 265 10.25 -18.53 -9.72
C ASP A 265 10.19 -17.95 -8.29
N ASP A 266 10.55 -18.76 -7.29
CA ASP A 266 10.66 -18.34 -5.89
C ASP A 266 12.13 -18.16 -5.44
N THR A 267 13.09 -18.43 -6.33
CA THR A 267 14.52 -18.25 -6.08
C THR A 267 14.91 -16.77 -6.16
N GLY A 268 15.76 -16.31 -5.24
CA GLY A 268 16.23 -14.90 -5.18
C GLY A 268 15.16 -13.85 -4.83
N CYS A 269 13.92 -14.27 -4.53
CA CYS A 269 12.78 -13.35 -4.35
C CYS A 269 12.68 -12.72 -2.94
N GLY A 270 13.72 -12.86 -2.10
CA GLY A 270 13.80 -12.27 -0.76
C GLY A 270 12.70 -12.71 0.21
N CYS A 271 12.37 -11.85 1.17
CA CYS A 271 11.17 -11.93 2.03
C CYS A 271 10.78 -10.53 2.51
N VAL A 272 9.50 -10.31 2.76
CA VAL A 272 8.94 -9.01 3.17
C VAL A 272 9.73 -8.43 4.36
N ARG A 273 10.26 -7.23 4.16
CA ARG A 273 10.93 -6.45 5.20
C ARG A 273 9.91 -5.76 6.10
N ASP A 274 10.37 -5.26 7.24
CA ASP A 274 9.52 -4.40 8.07
C ASP A 274 9.42 -3.01 7.41
N PHE A 275 8.21 -2.68 6.96
CA PHE A 275 7.85 -1.40 6.35
C PHE A 275 6.99 -0.55 7.29
N SER A 276 7.12 0.78 7.16
CA SER A 276 6.43 1.78 8.01
C SER A 276 4.96 2.02 7.60
N ASN A 277 4.67 1.85 6.31
CA ASN A 277 3.36 2.01 5.68
C ASN A 277 3.13 0.81 4.75
N MET A 278 1.91 0.62 4.25
CA MET A 278 1.59 -0.49 3.35
C MET A 278 2.27 -0.32 1.98
N ILE A 279 2.81 -1.41 1.43
CA ILE A 279 3.22 -1.52 0.03
C ILE A 279 2.39 -2.62 -0.61
N TYR A 280 1.63 -2.26 -1.62
CA TYR A 280 0.61 -3.11 -2.22
C TYR A 280 0.91 -3.32 -3.72
N GLY A 281 0.94 -4.56 -4.19
CA GLY A 281 1.18 -4.88 -5.61
C GLY A 281 -0.06 -5.48 -6.27
N PHE A 282 -0.37 -5.11 -7.51
CA PHE A 282 -1.43 -5.78 -8.27
C PHE A 282 -0.86 -6.78 -9.29
N TYR A 283 -1.26 -8.05 -9.18
CA TYR A 283 -0.94 -9.12 -10.12
C TYR A 283 -2.16 -9.40 -11.02
N PRO A 284 -2.29 -8.74 -12.19
CA PRO A 284 -3.31 -9.10 -13.17
C PRO A 284 -3.09 -10.50 -13.74
N TYR A 285 -4.15 -11.30 -13.77
CA TYR A 285 -4.08 -12.73 -14.13
C TYR A 285 -3.52 -12.99 -15.53
N TRP A 286 -3.66 -12.04 -16.46
CA TRP A 286 -3.08 -12.17 -17.79
C TRP A 286 -1.56 -12.05 -17.82
N ARG A 287 -0.91 -11.48 -16.78
CA ARG A 287 0.57 -11.55 -16.64
C ARG A 287 1.07 -12.92 -16.13
N SER A 288 0.20 -13.91 -15.96
CA SER A 288 0.62 -15.31 -15.78
C SER A 288 0.73 -16.08 -17.09
N THR A 289 0.33 -15.50 -18.24
CA THR A 289 0.68 -16.10 -19.53
C THR A 289 2.15 -15.85 -19.80
N VAL A 290 2.92 -16.93 -19.93
CA VAL A 290 4.23 -16.83 -20.55
C VAL A 290 3.98 -16.42 -22.00
N ASP A 291 4.47 -15.25 -22.40
CA ASP A 291 4.46 -14.84 -23.80
C ASP A 291 5.42 -15.75 -24.60
N ARG A 292 4.89 -16.92 -25.00
CA ARG A 292 5.45 -17.75 -26.09
C ARG A 292 5.34 -17.07 -27.46
N GLN A 293 4.97 -15.79 -27.49
CA GLN A 293 4.90 -14.91 -28.66
C GLN A 293 6.30 -14.61 -29.28
N SER A 294 7.32 -15.41 -28.96
CA SER A 294 8.35 -15.83 -29.92
C SER A 294 7.83 -16.96 -30.83
N ASP A 295 6.61 -16.82 -31.36
CA ASP A 295 6.08 -17.74 -32.37
C ASP A 295 6.87 -17.56 -33.67
N ALA A 296 7.19 -18.67 -34.35
CA ALA A 296 7.75 -18.72 -35.70
C ALA A 296 9.15 -18.10 -35.94
N VAL A 297 10.16 -18.59 -35.21
CA VAL A 297 11.42 -19.01 -35.87
C VAL A 297 11.63 -20.48 -35.59
N GLU A 298 11.64 -21.32 -36.63
CA GLU A 298 11.72 -22.79 -36.54
C GLU A 298 13.18 -23.30 -36.48
N ASP A 299 14.10 -22.47 -35.98
CA ASP A 299 15.50 -22.82 -35.76
C ASP A 299 15.69 -23.47 -34.37
N ASP A 300 16.49 -24.54 -34.31
CA ASP A 300 16.67 -25.48 -33.18
C ASP A 300 17.31 -24.89 -31.89
N VAL A 301 17.35 -23.57 -31.75
CA VAL A 301 17.93 -22.87 -30.59
C VAL A 301 16.87 -22.75 -29.49
N ALA A 302 16.96 -23.61 -28.49
CA ALA A 302 16.08 -23.59 -27.32
C ALA A 302 16.29 -22.32 -26.46
N THR A 303 15.64 -21.22 -26.83
CA THR A 303 15.59 -19.96 -26.08
C THR A 303 15.06 -20.24 -24.68
N ALA A 304 15.80 -19.82 -23.64
CA ALA A 304 15.40 -20.04 -22.27
C ALA A 304 14.09 -19.30 -21.97
N VAL A 305 13.03 -20.06 -21.68
CA VAL A 305 11.72 -19.50 -21.30
C VAL A 305 11.89 -18.73 -19.99
N VAL A 306 11.83 -17.40 -20.07
CA VAL A 306 11.90 -16.52 -18.90
C VAL A 306 10.61 -16.68 -18.10
N VAL A 307 10.72 -17.34 -16.95
CA VAL A 307 9.62 -17.46 -15.99
C VAL A 307 9.46 -16.10 -15.28
N PRO A 308 8.25 -15.52 -15.20
CA PRO A 308 8.04 -14.30 -14.44
C PRO A 308 8.31 -14.56 -12.95
N ALA A 309 9.07 -13.68 -12.30
CA ALA A 309 9.38 -13.76 -10.88
C ALA A 309 8.97 -12.47 -10.16
N ILE A 310 8.63 -12.56 -8.88
CA ILE A 310 8.11 -11.45 -8.08
C ILE A 310 9.07 -11.19 -6.92
N ASP A 311 9.56 -9.95 -6.78
CA ASP A 311 10.31 -9.54 -5.59
C ASP A 311 9.36 -9.38 -4.39
N TYR A 312 9.10 -10.49 -3.70
CA TYR A 312 8.33 -10.49 -2.45
C TYR A 312 9.03 -9.72 -1.33
N SER A 313 10.27 -9.24 -1.48
CA SER A 313 10.93 -8.47 -0.41
C SER A 313 10.34 -7.08 -0.19
N VAL A 314 9.60 -6.54 -1.17
CA VAL A 314 8.98 -5.21 -1.10
C VAL A 314 7.46 -5.20 -0.90
N PHE A 315 6.73 -6.24 -1.31
CA PHE A 315 5.26 -6.22 -1.23
C PHE A 315 4.72 -6.78 0.09
N THR A 316 4.17 -5.91 0.94
CA THR A 316 3.45 -6.33 2.15
C THR A 316 2.17 -7.10 1.82
N ARG A 317 1.50 -6.74 0.71
CA ARG A 317 0.34 -7.44 0.16
C ARG A 317 0.40 -7.49 -1.36
N ILE A 318 -0.16 -8.54 -1.97
CA ILE A 318 -0.41 -8.61 -3.41
C ILE A 318 -1.88 -8.93 -3.68
N ALA A 319 -2.53 -8.08 -4.48
CA ALA A 319 -3.82 -8.34 -5.09
C ALA A 319 -3.69 -9.28 -6.29
N TYR A 320 -4.38 -10.42 -6.28
CA TYR A 320 -4.62 -11.19 -7.50
C TYR A 320 -5.84 -10.59 -8.23
N TYR A 321 -5.62 -10.00 -9.40
CA TYR A 321 -6.62 -9.24 -10.16
C TYR A 321 -7.11 -10.01 -11.39
N ALA A 322 -8.41 -10.22 -11.61
CA ALA A 322 -9.56 -10.06 -10.73
C ALA A 322 -10.65 -11.05 -11.14
N LEU A 323 -11.46 -11.52 -10.19
CA LEU A 323 -12.71 -12.24 -10.50
C LEU A 323 -13.81 -11.22 -10.77
N THR A 324 -14.73 -11.49 -11.70
CA THR A 324 -15.86 -10.57 -11.99
C THR A 324 -17.17 -11.11 -11.43
N LEU A 325 -17.97 -10.20 -10.87
CA LEU A 325 -19.37 -10.38 -10.52
C LEU A 325 -20.26 -9.92 -11.67
N GLU A 326 -21.04 -10.85 -12.24
CA GLU A 326 -22.05 -10.54 -13.25
C GLU A 326 -23.19 -9.66 -12.68
N GLU A 327 -24.08 -9.16 -13.54
CA GLU A 327 -25.31 -8.40 -13.16
C GLU A 327 -26.14 -9.10 -12.06
N ASN A 328 -26.12 -10.43 -12.10
CA ASN A 328 -26.90 -11.29 -11.22
C ASN A 328 -26.23 -11.54 -9.85
N GLY A 329 -24.96 -11.17 -9.67
CA GLY A 329 -24.19 -11.39 -8.44
C GLY A 329 -23.47 -12.74 -8.31
N ASP A 330 -23.42 -13.54 -9.37
CA ASP A 330 -22.66 -14.79 -9.41
C ASP A 330 -21.24 -14.54 -9.98
N ILE A 331 -20.25 -15.32 -9.53
CA ILE A 331 -18.90 -15.36 -10.14
C ILE A 331 -18.85 -16.59 -11.06
N THR A 332 -19.14 -16.40 -12.34
CA THR A 332 -19.25 -17.49 -13.33
C THR A 332 -17.90 -18.11 -13.68
N THR A 333 -16.88 -17.27 -13.76
CA THR A 333 -15.56 -17.62 -14.30
C THR A 333 -14.52 -17.41 -13.19
N PRO A 334 -14.24 -18.44 -12.34
CA PRO A 334 -13.32 -18.32 -11.22
C PRO A 334 -11.83 -18.21 -11.62
N LEU A 335 -11.52 -17.95 -12.90
CA LEU A 335 -10.16 -17.87 -13.45
C LEU A 335 -9.22 -18.97 -12.86
N HIS A 336 -8.04 -18.61 -12.34
CA HIS A 336 -7.11 -19.56 -11.73
C HIS A 336 -7.59 -20.14 -10.38
N TRP A 337 -8.59 -19.55 -9.74
CA TRP A 337 -9.03 -19.86 -8.36
C TRP A 337 -9.46 -21.32 -8.17
N ASN A 338 -9.97 -21.96 -9.23
CA ASN A 338 -10.37 -23.37 -9.23
C ASN A 338 -9.47 -24.29 -10.11
N THR A 339 -8.25 -23.85 -10.47
CA THR A 339 -7.41 -24.54 -11.50
C THR A 339 -6.44 -25.57 -10.94
N GLY A 340 -6.92 -26.51 -10.13
CA GLY A 340 -6.12 -27.67 -9.68
C GLY A 340 -4.89 -27.29 -8.87
N GLY A 341 -5.02 -26.27 -8.02
CA GLY A 341 -4.04 -25.86 -7.03
C GLY A 341 -2.90 -24.94 -7.48
N LYS A 342 -2.92 -24.48 -8.74
CA LYS A 342 -1.95 -23.50 -9.25
C LYS A 342 -1.96 -22.18 -8.47
N LEU A 343 -3.15 -21.66 -8.14
CA LEU A 343 -3.27 -20.47 -7.33
C LEU A 343 -2.90 -20.72 -5.86
N GLY A 344 -3.20 -21.92 -5.33
CA GLY A 344 -2.76 -22.31 -3.99
C GLY A 344 -1.24 -22.27 -3.86
N ASN A 345 -0.49 -22.68 -4.89
CA ASN A 345 0.96 -22.52 -4.94
C ASN A 345 1.38 -21.04 -4.89
N PHE A 346 0.69 -20.14 -5.59
CA PHE A 346 0.97 -18.69 -5.54
C PHE A 346 0.72 -18.10 -4.14
N ILE A 347 -0.45 -18.39 -3.55
CA ILE A 347 -0.80 -17.92 -2.20
C ILE A 347 0.21 -18.46 -1.18
N ASN A 348 0.49 -19.77 -1.19
CA ASN A 348 1.48 -20.35 -0.30
C ASN A 348 2.89 -19.78 -0.52
N ASN A 349 3.32 -19.50 -1.75
CA ASN A 349 4.62 -18.88 -1.99
C ASN A 349 4.67 -17.46 -1.39
N ALA A 350 3.69 -16.61 -1.68
CA ALA A 350 3.58 -15.30 -1.04
C ALA A 350 3.59 -15.42 0.50
N HIS A 351 2.82 -16.34 1.07
CA HIS A 351 2.78 -16.64 2.50
C HIS A 351 4.12 -17.15 3.06
N ARG A 352 4.88 -17.96 2.31
CA ARG A 352 6.26 -18.37 2.65
C ARG A 352 7.18 -17.14 2.73
N HIS A 353 7.03 -16.20 1.78
CA HIS A 353 7.78 -14.94 1.74
C HIS A 353 7.26 -13.84 2.69
N LYS A 354 6.14 -14.09 3.39
CA LYS A 354 5.39 -13.19 4.31
C LYS A 354 4.57 -12.08 3.62
N THR A 355 4.37 -12.15 2.32
CA THR A 355 3.41 -11.30 1.60
C THR A 355 2.00 -11.84 1.82
N LYS A 356 1.05 -10.99 2.26
CA LYS A 356 -0.38 -11.33 2.28
C LYS A 356 -0.93 -11.36 0.85
N VAL A 357 -1.94 -12.19 0.56
CA VAL A 357 -2.60 -12.23 -0.77
C VAL A 357 -4.07 -11.87 -0.67
N ASP A 358 -4.49 -10.91 -1.49
CA ASP A 358 -5.86 -10.38 -1.51
C ASP A 358 -6.53 -10.78 -2.84
N LEU A 359 -7.78 -11.23 -2.78
CA LEU A 359 -8.60 -11.47 -3.97
C LEU A 359 -9.17 -10.13 -4.47
N VAL A 360 -8.90 -9.71 -5.72
CA VAL A 360 -9.69 -8.61 -6.30
C VAL A 360 -10.98 -9.16 -6.90
N VAL A 361 -12.10 -8.52 -6.56
CA VAL A 361 -13.40 -8.76 -7.18
C VAL A 361 -13.86 -7.48 -7.87
N TYR A 362 -14.09 -7.56 -9.18
CA TYR A 362 -14.56 -6.49 -10.04
C TYR A 362 -16.08 -6.55 -10.23
N SER A 363 -16.74 -5.41 -10.25
CA SER A 363 -18.08 -5.25 -10.81
C SER A 363 -18.29 -3.84 -11.31
N ASP A 364 -18.91 -3.72 -12.47
CA ASP A 364 -19.42 -2.51 -13.14
C ASP A 364 -20.95 -2.40 -13.00
N HIS A 365 -21.66 -3.51 -12.87
CA HIS A 365 -23.13 -3.56 -12.75
C HIS A 365 -23.66 -3.34 -11.31
N TRP A 366 -22.80 -3.09 -10.33
CA TRP A 366 -23.15 -2.94 -8.91
C TRP A 366 -24.21 -1.87 -8.63
N ALA A 367 -24.20 -0.76 -9.38
CA ALA A 367 -25.17 0.32 -9.26
C ALA A 367 -26.59 -0.15 -9.60
N GLN A 368 -26.72 -1.17 -10.45
CA GLN A 368 -28.00 -1.71 -10.91
C GLN A 368 -28.53 -2.85 -10.03
N TRP A 369 -27.68 -3.49 -9.20
CA TRP A 369 -28.03 -4.66 -8.38
C TRP A 369 -29.38 -4.54 -7.66
N SER A 370 -30.20 -5.57 -7.82
CA SER A 370 -31.37 -5.82 -6.96
C SER A 370 -30.94 -6.33 -5.57
N GLU A 371 -31.85 -6.36 -4.60
CA GLU A 371 -31.58 -6.94 -3.28
C GLU A 371 -31.15 -8.42 -3.37
N SER A 372 -31.70 -9.17 -4.34
CA SER A 372 -31.34 -10.58 -4.58
C SER A 372 -30.06 -10.76 -5.41
N SER A 373 -29.67 -9.77 -6.23
CA SER A 373 -28.32 -9.70 -6.82
C SER A 373 -27.29 -9.43 -5.73
N LEU A 374 -27.46 -8.37 -4.92
CA LEU A 374 -26.54 -7.99 -3.84
C LEU A 374 -26.31 -9.15 -2.85
N LYS A 375 -27.38 -9.82 -2.40
CA LYS A 375 -27.27 -10.99 -1.51
C LYS A 375 -26.55 -12.18 -2.15
N ARG A 376 -26.64 -12.36 -3.47
CA ARG A 376 -25.82 -13.34 -4.21
C ARG A 376 -24.39 -12.88 -4.33
N SER A 377 -24.13 -11.62 -4.70
CA SER A 377 -22.78 -11.05 -4.77
C SER A 377 -22.00 -11.28 -3.47
N VAL A 378 -22.60 -10.98 -2.32
CA VAL A 378 -21.99 -11.20 -0.99
C VAL A 378 -21.66 -12.67 -0.78
N MET A 379 -22.60 -13.58 -1.10
CA MET A 379 -22.42 -15.02 -0.93
C MET A 379 -21.36 -15.59 -1.88
N SER A 380 -21.32 -15.12 -3.13
CA SER A 380 -20.32 -15.47 -4.14
C SER A 380 -18.92 -15.10 -3.67
N VAL A 381 -18.71 -13.87 -3.21
CA VAL A 381 -17.41 -13.41 -2.69
C VAL A 381 -17.01 -14.16 -1.42
N TYR A 382 -17.92 -14.29 -0.45
CA TYR A 382 -17.69 -15.08 0.77
C TYR A 382 -17.26 -16.52 0.46
N ASN A 383 -17.91 -17.17 -0.51
CA ASN A 383 -17.55 -18.52 -0.92
C ASN A 383 -16.16 -18.58 -1.58
N GLN A 384 -15.76 -17.62 -2.43
CA GLN A 384 -14.41 -17.62 -3.01
C GLN A 384 -13.32 -17.41 -1.94
N LEU A 385 -13.57 -16.56 -0.93
CA LEU A 385 -12.62 -16.34 0.17
C LEU A 385 -12.49 -17.58 1.07
N ARG A 386 -13.57 -18.32 1.28
CA ARG A 386 -13.61 -19.57 2.04
C ARG A 386 -13.06 -20.79 1.28
N LEU A 387 -12.84 -20.70 -0.04
CA LEU A 387 -12.23 -21.80 -0.79
C LEU A 387 -10.76 -21.97 -0.39
N GLU A 388 -10.51 -22.94 0.48
CA GLU A 388 -9.20 -23.54 0.72
C GLU A 388 -8.67 -24.14 -0.60
N VAL A 389 -7.76 -23.42 -1.26
CA VAL A 389 -7.18 -23.87 -2.53
C VAL A 389 -6.06 -24.85 -2.22
N GLU A 390 -6.21 -26.12 -2.67
CA GLU A 390 -5.14 -27.11 -2.56
C GLU A 390 -3.83 -26.60 -3.18
N TYR A 391 -2.67 -27.02 -2.66
CA TYR A 391 -1.38 -26.70 -3.25
C TYR A 391 -0.39 -27.88 -3.11
N LYS A 392 0.66 -27.89 -3.94
CA LYS A 392 1.60 -29.01 -4.04
C LYS A 392 2.97 -28.62 -3.52
N GLU A 393 3.27 -29.02 -2.28
CA GLU A 393 4.61 -28.83 -1.72
C GLU A 393 5.67 -29.68 -2.43
N GLY A 394 6.74 -29.01 -2.87
CA GLY A 394 7.96 -29.65 -3.34
C GLY A 394 8.91 -30.03 -2.20
N GLY A 395 9.95 -30.79 -2.56
CA GLY A 395 11.06 -31.08 -1.64
C GLY A 395 10.73 -32.08 -0.53
N LEU A 396 11.25 -31.84 0.68
CA LEU A 396 11.18 -32.82 1.78
C LEU A 396 9.84 -32.84 2.54
N MET A 397 9.04 -31.77 2.48
CA MET A 397 7.81 -31.67 3.30
C MET A 397 6.65 -32.54 2.81
N GLN A 398 6.63 -32.92 1.53
CA GLN A 398 5.67 -33.91 1.00
C GLN A 398 5.69 -35.25 1.76
N TYR A 399 6.80 -35.55 2.46
CA TYR A 399 6.98 -36.76 3.26
C TYR A 399 6.60 -36.61 4.74
N VAL A 400 6.03 -35.48 5.16
CA VAL A 400 5.63 -35.21 6.56
C VAL A 400 4.13 -34.85 6.67
N PRO A 401 3.21 -35.83 6.52
CA PRO A 401 1.76 -35.55 6.44
C PRO A 401 1.15 -34.85 7.66
N LEU A 402 1.81 -34.92 8.83
CA LEU A 402 1.33 -34.29 10.06
C LEU A 402 1.60 -32.78 10.12
N LEU A 403 2.46 -32.25 9.25
CA LEU A 403 2.84 -30.83 9.19
C LEU A 403 2.44 -30.15 7.87
N ASN A 404 1.82 -30.89 6.96
CA ASN A 404 1.49 -30.42 5.62
C ASN A 404 0.03 -29.96 5.55
N SER A 405 -0.21 -28.69 5.85
CA SER A 405 -1.49 -28.03 5.54
C SER A 405 -1.54 -27.79 4.04
N THR A 406 -2.03 -28.76 3.26
CA THR A 406 -2.01 -28.73 1.79
C THR A 406 -2.97 -27.71 1.17
N THR A 407 -3.48 -26.73 1.92
CA THR A 407 -4.48 -25.75 1.53
C THR A 407 -4.03 -24.33 1.87
N ALA A 408 -4.34 -23.39 0.98
CA ALA A 408 -4.04 -21.96 1.16
C ALA A 408 -5.28 -21.11 0.81
N SER A 409 -5.53 -20.08 1.61
CA SER A 409 -6.62 -19.12 1.46
C SER A 409 -6.07 -17.69 1.35
N PRO A 410 -6.78 -16.74 0.73
CA PRO A 410 -6.39 -15.33 0.78
C PRO A 410 -6.47 -14.76 2.19
N ASP A 411 -5.78 -13.64 2.42
CA ASP A 411 -5.82 -12.82 3.63
C ASP A 411 -6.89 -11.70 3.56
N GLY A 412 -7.61 -11.58 2.45
CA GLY A 412 -8.56 -10.50 2.25
C GLY A 412 -9.12 -10.38 0.84
N VAL A 413 -9.90 -9.32 0.64
CA VAL A 413 -10.58 -8.98 -0.60
C VAL A 413 -10.41 -7.50 -0.92
N THR A 414 -10.26 -7.19 -2.20
CA THR A 414 -10.28 -5.82 -2.72
C THR A 414 -11.43 -5.69 -3.72
N LEU A 415 -12.39 -4.84 -3.40
CA LEU A 415 -13.66 -4.72 -4.13
C LEU A 415 -13.57 -3.53 -5.08
N TYR A 416 -13.42 -3.79 -6.38
CA TYR A 416 -13.41 -2.76 -7.41
C TYR A 416 -14.83 -2.54 -7.93
N PHE A 417 -15.38 -1.37 -7.60
CA PHE A 417 -16.66 -0.88 -8.12
C PHE A 417 -16.37 0.12 -9.24
N ASP A 418 -16.49 -0.33 -10.48
CA ASP A 418 -16.19 0.48 -11.66
C ASP A 418 -17.32 1.48 -11.95
N GLY A 419 -17.01 2.64 -12.54
CA GLY A 419 -18.00 3.70 -12.77
C GLY A 419 -18.62 4.30 -11.49
N TYR A 420 -17.93 4.22 -10.34
CA TYR A 420 -18.42 4.75 -9.04
C TYR A 420 -18.90 6.21 -9.12
N PHE A 421 -18.27 7.01 -9.98
CA PHE A 421 -18.47 8.46 -10.04
C PHE A 421 -19.71 8.89 -10.82
N ASP A 422 -20.19 8.05 -11.73
CA ASP A 422 -21.46 8.22 -12.44
C ASP A 422 -22.66 7.78 -11.59
N HIS A 423 -22.42 7.05 -10.50
CA HIS A 423 -23.45 6.36 -9.71
C HIS A 423 -23.29 6.59 -8.19
N VAL A 424 -22.73 7.74 -7.77
CA VAL A 424 -22.44 8.05 -6.35
C VAL A 424 -23.70 8.00 -5.47
N GLU A 425 -24.87 8.33 -6.01
CA GLU A 425 -26.17 8.21 -5.34
C GLU A 425 -26.58 6.75 -5.06
N SER A 426 -26.01 5.79 -5.77
CA SER A 426 -26.19 4.34 -5.58
C SER A 426 -25.21 3.73 -4.57
N SER A 427 -24.30 4.51 -3.98
CA SER A 427 -23.28 4.07 -2.99
C SER A 427 -23.84 3.30 -1.79
N TYR A 428 -25.12 3.49 -1.43
CA TYR A 428 -25.79 2.69 -0.39
C TYR A 428 -25.76 1.18 -0.68
N LYS A 429 -25.70 0.76 -1.96
CA LYS A 429 -25.55 -0.65 -2.35
C LYS A 429 -24.17 -1.19 -2.01
N ILE A 430 -23.12 -0.38 -2.18
CA ILE A 430 -21.74 -0.73 -1.76
C ILE A 430 -21.68 -0.83 -0.24
N ILE A 431 -22.29 0.12 0.48
CA ILE A 431 -22.36 0.10 1.95
C ILE A 431 -23.02 -1.18 2.46
N GLU A 432 -24.18 -1.53 1.92
CA GLU A 432 -24.94 -2.71 2.33
C GLU A 432 -24.27 -4.02 1.92
N PHE A 433 -23.62 -4.08 0.75
CA PHE A 433 -22.80 -5.21 0.33
C PHE A 433 -21.63 -5.44 1.31
N ILE A 434 -20.87 -4.38 1.63
CA ILE A 434 -19.66 -4.50 2.47
C ILE A 434 -20.03 -4.85 3.91
N ARG A 435 -21.09 -4.24 4.46
CA ARG A 435 -21.61 -4.59 5.78
C ARG A 435 -22.00 -6.07 5.86
N GLN A 436 -22.79 -6.56 4.90
CA GLN A 436 -23.19 -7.97 4.85
C GLN A 436 -22.02 -8.93 4.60
N LEU A 437 -20.95 -8.50 3.92
CA LEU A 437 -19.74 -9.31 3.73
C LEU A 437 -18.90 -9.36 5.01
N TYR A 438 -18.69 -8.23 5.68
CA TYR A 438 -17.98 -8.13 6.95
C TYR A 438 -18.61 -9.03 8.03
N GLU A 439 -19.93 -8.92 8.22
CA GLU A 439 -20.70 -9.73 9.17
C GLU A 439 -20.49 -11.25 8.98
N ARG A 440 -20.23 -11.71 7.75
CA ARG A 440 -19.97 -13.12 7.42
C ARG A 440 -18.50 -13.53 7.53
N LEU A 441 -17.56 -12.58 7.45
CA LEU A 441 -16.14 -12.86 7.61
C LEU A 441 -15.73 -12.84 9.09
N GLU A 442 -16.45 -12.10 9.94
CA GLU A 442 -16.32 -12.15 11.40
C GLU A 442 -16.64 -13.57 11.96
N ASP A 443 -17.66 -14.24 11.40
CA ASP A 443 -18.02 -15.64 11.69
C ASP A 443 -16.89 -16.68 11.44
N LEU A 444 -15.80 -16.30 10.75
CA LEU A 444 -14.69 -17.21 10.41
C LEU A 444 -13.51 -17.18 11.40
N GLU A 445 -13.57 -16.38 12.47
CA GLU A 445 -12.48 -16.18 13.46
C GLU A 445 -11.12 -15.75 12.85
N ALA A 446 -11.12 -15.20 11.63
CA ALA A 446 -9.90 -14.90 10.86
C ALA A 446 -9.75 -13.41 10.54
N ASP A 447 -8.50 -12.90 10.56
CA ASP A 447 -8.13 -11.51 10.22
C ASP A 447 -8.19 -11.24 8.71
N TYR A 448 -9.33 -11.53 8.09
CA TYR A 448 -9.64 -11.09 6.74
C TYR A 448 -9.65 -9.56 6.69
N LYS A 449 -9.22 -9.03 5.55
CA LYS A 449 -9.22 -7.59 5.28
C LYS A 449 -10.15 -7.27 4.12
N ILE A 450 -10.94 -6.21 4.27
CA ILE A 450 -11.80 -5.70 3.19
C ILE A 450 -11.23 -4.37 2.74
N ASN A 451 -10.79 -4.30 1.50
CA ASN A 451 -10.38 -3.05 0.87
C ASN A 451 -11.39 -2.68 -0.25
N ILE A 452 -11.57 -1.38 -0.49
CA ILE A 452 -12.27 -0.87 -1.69
C ILE A 452 -11.22 -0.42 -2.70
N LEU A 453 -11.47 -0.66 -3.99
CA LEU A 453 -10.77 -0.04 -5.09
C LEU A 453 -11.72 0.89 -5.85
N LEU A 454 -11.35 2.16 -5.99
CA LEU A 454 -12.03 3.14 -6.83
C LEU A 454 -11.12 3.56 -7.99
N ASP A 455 -11.66 3.51 -9.20
CA ASP A 455 -11.16 4.35 -10.30
C ASP A 455 -11.64 5.78 -10.10
N VAL A 456 -10.75 6.76 -10.28
CA VAL A 456 -11.09 8.17 -10.10
C VAL A 456 -10.24 9.07 -11.01
N ASP A 457 -10.87 9.90 -11.83
CA ASP A 457 -10.11 10.93 -12.53
C ASP A 457 -9.80 12.15 -11.64
N SER A 458 -8.64 12.75 -11.90
CA SER A 458 -8.21 14.06 -11.44
C SER A 458 -9.28 15.16 -11.61
N THR A 459 -10.05 15.17 -12.69
CA THR A 459 -11.13 16.14 -12.90
C THR A 459 -12.30 15.92 -11.94
N GLU A 460 -12.58 14.66 -11.59
CA GLU A 460 -13.64 14.28 -10.66
C GLU A 460 -13.24 14.53 -9.20
N LEU A 461 -11.97 14.26 -8.85
CA LEU A 461 -11.39 14.68 -7.56
C LEU A 461 -11.43 16.20 -7.39
N ALA A 462 -11.27 16.97 -8.47
CA ALA A 462 -11.41 18.43 -8.46
C ALA A 462 -12.87 18.91 -8.39
N SER A 463 -13.85 18.04 -8.63
CA SER A 463 -15.27 18.38 -8.62
C SER A 463 -15.83 18.60 -7.20
N SER A 464 -17.01 19.22 -7.13
CA SER A 464 -17.76 19.42 -5.88
C SER A 464 -18.61 18.21 -5.44
N LYS A 465 -18.68 17.12 -6.22
CA LYS A 465 -19.41 15.88 -5.84
C LYS A 465 -18.86 15.34 -4.51
N PRO A 466 -19.67 15.00 -3.48
CA PRO A 466 -19.18 14.42 -2.22
C PRO A 466 -18.83 12.94 -2.40
N ILE A 467 -17.58 12.66 -2.76
CA ILE A 467 -17.10 11.40 -3.35
C ILE A 467 -16.77 10.34 -2.30
N PHE A 468 -16.09 10.75 -1.24
CA PHE A 468 -15.66 9.87 -0.16
C PHE A 468 -16.64 9.94 1.02
N ASN A 469 -17.28 11.09 1.23
CA ASN A 469 -18.30 11.26 2.26
C ASN A 469 -19.56 10.39 2.02
N SER A 470 -19.87 10.03 0.78
CA SER A 470 -20.95 9.10 0.43
C SER A 470 -20.69 7.65 0.89
N ILE A 471 -19.42 7.25 1.09
CA ILE A 471 -19.02 5.96 1.70
C ILE A 471 -18.43 6.12 3.11
N LYS A 472 -18.63 7.27 3.76
CA LYS A 472 -18.06 7.61 5.08
C LYS A 472 -18.23 6.51 6.13
N ASN A 473 -19.41 5.89 6.19
CA ASN A 473 -19.78 4.86 7.17
C ASN A 473 -18.96 3.55 7.06
N LEU A 474 -18.21 3.37 5.96
CA LEU A 474 -17.29 2.24 5.77
C LEU A 474 -15.86 2.59 6.22
N LEU A 475 -15.49 3.87 6.12
CA LEU A 475 -14.13 4.35 6.31
C LEU A 475 -13.85 4.77 7.77
N VAL A 476 -14.84 5.32 8.45
CA VAL A 476 -14.71 5.89 9.82
C VAL A 476 -15.76 5.27 10.75
N ASN A 477 -15.36 4.93 11.98
CA ASN A 477 -16.30 4.46 13.01
C ASN A 477 -17.38 5.51 13.25
N ASP A 478 -18.62 5.07 13.47
CA ASP A 478 -19.72 6.00 13.74
C ASP A 478 -19.79 6.41 15.22
N LYS A 479 -20.76 7.29 15.55
CA LYS A 479 -20.96 7.78 16.93
C LYS A 479 -21.57 6.74 17.88
N ASN A 480 -21.97 5.57 17.37
CA ASN A 480 -22.51 4.46 18.14
C ASN A 480 -21.43 3.37 18.37
N ASP A 481 -20.18 3.67 18.00
CA ASP A 481 -19.01 2.77 18.04
C ASP A 481 -19.11 1.57 17.07
N ASN A 482 -19.89 1.70 15.99
CA ASN A 482 -19.86 0.72 14.90
C ASN A 482 -18.46 0.71 14.25
N PRO A 483 -17.86 -0.48 14.03
CA PRO A 483 -16.52 -0.57 13.45
C PRO A 483 -16.53 -0.14 11.98
N ALA A 484 -15.49 0.58 11.56
CA ALA A 484 -15.31 0.93 10.15
C ALA A 484 -14.94 -0.31 9.31
N TYR A 485 -15.94 -0.85 8.60
CA TYR A 485 -15.93 -2.12 7.86
C TYR A 485 -14.85 -2.30 6.77
N VAL A 486 -14.11 -1.25 6.40
CA VAL A 486 -13.08 -1.28 5.34
C VAL A 486 -11.72 -0.93 5.93
N ASP A 487 -10.72 -1.80 5.75
CA ASP A 487 -9.34 -1.59 6.21
C ASP A 487 -8.57 -0.60 5.31
N GLY A 488 -8.80 -0.64 4.00
CA GLY A 488 -8.07 0.17 3.01
C GLY A 488 -8.92 0.69 1.86
N LEU A 489 -8.61 1.89 1.38
CA LEU A 489 -9.25 2.52 0.22
C LEU A 489 -8.19 2.79 -0.85
N LEU A 490 -8.10 1.89 -1.82
CA LEU A 490 -7.18 2.01 -2.94
C LEU A 490 -7.79 2.93 -4.00
N VAL A 491 -6.99 3.86 -4.49
CA VAL A 491 -7.42 4.92 -5.42
C VAL A 491 -6.40 5.00 -6.55
N PHE A 492 -6.83 4.81 -7.79
CA PHE A 492 -5.96 5.05 -8.94
C PHE A 492 -5.57 6.54 -8.99
N LEU A 493 -4.26 6.81 -9.11
CA LEU A 493 -3.80 8.14 -9.50
C LEU A 493 -3.66 8.21 -11.01
N ASN A 494 -4.11 9.33 -11.55
CA ASN A 494 -3.89 9.70 -12.94
C ASN A 494 -2.58 10.48 -13.09
N GLU A 495 -1.88 10.23 -14.19
CA GLU A 495 -0.68 10.99 -14.54
C GLU A 495 -1.06 12.41 -15.01
N PRO A 496 -0.28 13.45 -14.66
CA PRO A 496 0.95 13.39 -13.85
C PRO A 496 0.67 13.32 -12.35
N THR A 497 1.29 12.36 -11.64
CA THR A 497 1.20 12.21 -10.17
C THR A 497 1.52 13.49 -9.39
N THR A 498 2.38 14.36 -9.95
CA THR A 498 2.82 15.64 -9.37
C THR A 498 1.67 16.51 -8.86
N THR A 499 0.51 16.47 -9.54
CA THR A 499 -0.71 17.21 -9.19
C THR A 499 -1.78 16.30 -8.60
N SER A 500 -2.07 15.14 -9.21
CA SER A 500 -3.18 14.27 -8.79
C SER A 500 -3.08 13.82 -7.33
N LYS A 501 -1.88 13.47 -6.83
CA LYS A 501 -1.65 13.13 -5.41
C LYS A 501 -2.04 14.25 -4.42
N LYS A 502 -1.91 15.51 -4.85
CA LYS A 502 -2.24 16.71 -4.07
C LYS A 502 -3.75 17.03 -4.16
N ILE A 503 -4.36 16.82 -5.32
CA ILE A 503 -5.81 16.97 -5.51
C ILE A 503 -6.56 15.92 -4.68
N LEU A 504 -6.15 14.64 -4.74
CA LEU A 504 -6.69 13.55 -3.92
C LEU A 504 -6.66 13.89 -2.42
N ARG A 505 -5.50 14.36 -1.93
CA ARG A 505 -5.39 14.81 -0.54
C ARG A 505 -6.36 15.96 -0.26
N SER A 506 -6.32 17.04 -1.03
CA SER A 506 -7.18 18.21 -0.80
C SER A 506 -8.67 17.85 -0.85
N LYS A 507 -9.07 16.87 -1.66
CA LYS A 507 -10.43 16.35 -1.74
C LYS A 507 -10.87 15.71 -0.43
N ILE A 508 -10.04 14.85 0.14
CA ILE A 508 -10.26 14.23 1.46
C ILE A 508 -10.25 15.29 2.58
N GLU A 509 -9.34 16.27 2.52
CA GLU A 509 -9.26 17.36 3.51
C GLU A 509 -10.42 18.36 3.45
N ASN A 510 -11.14 18.43 2.33
CA ASN A 510 -12.35 19.23 2.15
C ASN A 510 -13.63 18.48 2.56
N GLU A 511 -13.68 17.15 2.38
CA GLU A 511 -14.87 16.34 2.72
C GLU A 511 -14.91 15.86 4.17
N PHE A 512 -13.76 15.77 4.85
CA PHE A 512 -13.67 15.33 6.26
C PHE A 512 -12.93 16.33 7.13
N SER A 513 -13.31 16.42 8.41
CA SER A 513 -12.67 17.28 9.40
C SER A 513 -12.05 16.50 10.57
N GLY A 514 -11.26 17.19 11.40
CA GLY A 514 -10.75 16.66 12.67
C GLY A 514 -10.10 15.27 12.57
N ALA A 515 -10.58 14.35 13.41
CA ALA A 515 -10.11 12.97 13.48
C ALA A 515 -10.59 12.10 12.30
N GLU A 516 -11.77 12.38 11.72
CA GLU A 516 -12.33 11.63 10.59
C GLU A 516 -11.38 11.70 9.38
N ARG A 517 -10.90 12.91 9.09
CA ARG A 517 -9.90 13.20 8.05
C ARG A 517 -8.61 12.39 8.25
N MET A 518 -8.13 12.29 9.48
CA MET A 518 -6.94 11.49 9.81
C MET A 518 -7.21 9.99 9.64
N ALA A 519 -8.40 9.50 10.00
CA ALA A 519 -8.78 8.11 9.80
C ALA A 519 -8.85 7.73 8.31
N VAL A 520 -9.48 8.58 7.48
CA VAL A 520 -9.58 8.35 6.02
C VAL A 520 -8.21 8.40 5.35
N LEU A 521 -7.37 9.42 5.63
CA LEU A 521 -6.01 9.49 5.09
C LEU A 521 -5.17 8.26 5.48
N ARG A 522 -5.34 7.73 6.70
CA ARG A 522 -4.71 6.49 7.18
C ARG A 522 -5.33 5.20 6.66
N LYS A 523 -6.31 5.27 5.75
CA LYS A 523 -6.83 4.12 4.98
C LYS A 523 -6.61 4.24 3.49
N VAL A 524 -6.46 5.46 2.96
CA VAL A 524 -6.21 5.67 1.53
C VAL A 524 -4.83 5.17 1.14
N ILE A 525 -4.76 4.41 0.04
CA ILE A 525 -3.53 3.86 -0.55
C ILE A 525 -3.54 4.22 -2.05
N PRO A 526 -2.89 5.32 -2.45
CA PRO A 526 -2.88 5.72 -3.86
C PRO A 526 -2.04 4.76 -4.72
N ILE A 527 -2.53 4.48 -5.92
CA ILE A 527 -1.92 3.55 -6.88
C ILE A 527 -1.21 4.34 -7.97
N ILE A 528 0.04 3.99 -8.27
CA ILE A 528 0.88 4.59 -9.32
C ILE A 528 1.46 3.51 -10.24
N THR A 529 1.89 3.90 -11.45
CA THR A 529 2.64 3.03 -12.37
C THR A 529 4.09 2.85 -11.90
N PRO A 530 4.73 1.67 -12.07
CA PRO A 530 6.15 1.48 -11.81
C PRO A 530 7.07 1.77 -13.03
N TYR A 531 6.52 2.14 -14.20
CA TYR A 531 7.24 2.14 -15.48
C TYR A 531 7.70 3.53 -15.96
N LYS A 532 8.83 3.57 -16.68
CA LYS A 532 9.36 4.73 -17.44
C LYS A 532 9.75 5.97 -16.63
N HIS A 533 9.90 5.81 -15.32
CA HIS A 533 10.46 6.83 -14.43
C HIS A 533 11.93 7.14 -14.71
N ASP A 534 12.63 6.29 -15.48
CA ASP A 534 14.00 6.53 -15.92
C ASP A 534 14.17 7.81 -16.78
N ASN A 535 13.11 8.26 -17.45
CA ASN A 535 13.08 9.45 -18.32
C ASN A 535 12.30 10.66 -17.73
N ASP A 536 12.09 10.69 -16.41
CA ASP A 536 11.49 11.81 -15.67
C ASP A 536 12.06 13.19 -16.08
N GLU A 537 11.19 14.22 -16.25
CA GLU A 537 11.58 15.58 -16.69
C GLU A 537 12.63 16.27 -15.78
N LEU A 538 12.70 15.87 -14.51
CA LEU A 538 13.64 16.40 -13.51
C LEU A 538 14.88 15.50 -13.29
N GLY A 539 14.99 14.41 -14.04
CA GLY A 539 16.07 13.42 -13.99
C GLY A 539 15.61 12.06 -13.42
N PRO A 540 16.34 10.95 -13.67
CA PRO A 540 15.82 9.59 -13.50
C PRO A 540 15.23 9.28 -12.11
N TYR A 541 13.95 8.92 -12.10
CA TYR A 541 13.08 8.58 -10.96
C TYR A 541 12.97 9.68 -9.89
N THR A 542 13.19 10.95 -10.24
CA THR A 542 13.04 12.08 -9.29
C THR A 542 11.57 12.35 -8.96
N GLN A 543 10.66 12.25 -9.92
CA GLN A 543 9.21 12.36 -9.68
C GLN A 543 8.72 11.16 -8.88
N PHE A 544 9.23 9.95 -9.15
CA PHE A 544 8.91 8.75 -8.38
C PHE A 544 9.44 8.82 -6.93
N ASP A 545 10.66 9.33 -6.70
CA ASP A 545 11.18 9.60 -5.35
C ASP A 545 10.26 10.60 -4.61
N ASP A 546 9.83 11.68 -5.27
CA ASP A 546 8.88 12.69 -4.74
C ASP A 546 7.45 12.15 -4.56
N ASP A 547 7.05 11.11 -5.28
CA ASP A 547 5.82 10.36 -5.04
C ASP A 547 5.95 9.52 -3.78
N LEU A 548 6.97 8.67 -3.67
CA LEU A 548 7.15 7.82 -2.49
C LEU A 548 7.31 8.62 -1.20
N ILE A 549 8.04 9.75 -1.23
CA ILE A 549 8.14 10.68 -0.10
C ILE A 549 6.77 11.28 0.25
N TYR A 550 5.98 11.74 -0.73
CA TYR A 550 4.68 12.33 -0.48
C TYR A 550 3.66 11.30 0.03
N LEU A 551 3.64 10.10 -0.56
CA LEU A 551 2.68 9.05 -0.23
C LEU A 551 2.90 8.53 1.18
N LYS A 552 4.14 8.18 1.55
CA LYS A 552 4.51 7.73 2.91
C LYS A 552 4.02 8.67 4.01
N ASN A 553 4.18 9.98 3.80
CA ASN A 553 3.93 10.98 4.84
C ASN A 553 2.45 11.41 4.96
N ASN A 554 1.61 11.11 3.96
CA ASN A 554 0.24 11.63 3.90
C ASN A 554 -0.85 10.55 3.78
N PHE A 555 -0.49 9.31 3.45
CA PHE A 555 -1.42 8.22 3.16
C PHE A 555 -1.01 6.91 3.87
N SER A 556 -1.88 5.90 3.85
CA SER A 556 -1.64 4.60 4.50
C SER A 556 -0.53 3.77 3.84
N GLY A 557 -0.17 4.09 2.60
CA GLY A 557 0.74 3.28 1.80
C GLY A 557 0.95 3.82 0.39
N VAL A 558 1.59 2.99 -0.44
CA VAL A 558 1.63 3.10 -1.90
C VAL A 558 1.20 1.78 -2.50
N ALA A 559 0.50 1.85 -3.62
CA ALA A 559 0.19 0.69 -4.45
C ALA A 559 0.83 0.83 -5.84
N LEU A 560 1.24 -0.30 -6.44
CA LEU A 560 1.78 -0.37 -7.79
C LEU A 560 0.85 -1.15 -8.70
N TRP A 561 0.40 -0.52 -9.80
CA TRP A 561 -0.36 -1.17 -10.87
C TRP A 561 0.41 -1.16 -12.20
N PRO A 562 0.55 -2.35 -12.83
CA PRO A 562 0.69 -3.66 -12.17
C PRO A 562 1.91 -3.66 -11.25
N LEU A 563 2.11 -4.72 -10.46
CA LEU A 563 3.38 -4.91 -9.76
C LEU A 563 4.50 -5.19 -10.77
N PRO A 564 5.70 -4.62 -10.59
CA PRO A 564 6.87 -4.93 -11.41
C PRO A 564 7.35 -6.37 -11.17
N MET A 565 7.63 -7.10 -12.25
CA MET A 565 8.29 -8.42 -12.21
C MET A 565 9.81 -8.23 -12.19
N VAL A 566 10.58 -9.19 -11.67
CA VAL A 566 12.06 -9.13 -11.62
C VAL A 566 12.70 -8.97 -13.01
N ALA A 567 11.99 -9.36 -14.08
CA ALA A 567 12.43 -9.17 -15.47
C ALA A 567 12.05 -7.80 -16.09
N ASP A 568 11.20 -7.00 -15.43
CA ASP A 568 10.86 -5.66 -15.90
C ASP A 568 12.05 -4.72 -15.64
N ALA A 569 12.47 -3.92 -16.63
CA ALA A 569 13.73 -3.15 -16.58
C ALA A 569 13.86 -2.22 -15.35
N ASP A 570 12.76 -1.59 -14.94
CA ASP A 570 12.70 -0.70 -13.78
C ASP A 570 12.73 -1.42 -12.42
N ALA A 571 12.42 -2.72 -12.36
CA ALA A 571 12.00 -3.40 -11.13
C ALA A 571 13.01 -3.30 -9.99
N ALA A 572 14.29 -3.54 -10.26
CA ALA A 572 15.34 -3.44 -9.23
C ALA A 572 15.46 -2.00 -8.67
N MET A 573 15.29 -0.99 -9.52
CA MET A 573 15.37 0.43 -9.16
C MET A 573 14.12 0.91 -8.42
N ILE A 574 12.95 0.35 -8.74
CA ILE A 574 11.68 0.57 -8.01
C ILE A 574 11.75 -0.10 -6.63
N SER A 575 12.14 -1.37 -6.54
CA SER A 575 12.33 -2.09 -5.27
C SER A 575 13.32 -1.40 -4.35
N GLN A 576 14.47 -0.94 -4.88
CA GLN A 576 15.44 -0.18 -4.08
C GLN A 576 14.83 1.09 -3.46
N ARG A 577 13.97 1.80 -4.21
CA ARG A 577 13.32 3.04 -3.75
C ARG A 577 12.20 2.80 -2.76
N LEU A 578 11.39 1.76 -2.95
CA LEU A 578 10.44 1.27 -1.94
C LEU A 578 11.17 0.94 -0.62
N ILE A 579 12.29 0.22 -0.69
CA ILE A 579 13.11 -0.09 0.49
C ILE A 579 13.71 1.17 1.13
N LYS A 580 14.24 2.10 0.33
CA LYS A 580 14.82 3.39 0.76
C LYS A 580 13.83 4.25 1.54
N TYR A 581 12.59 4.35 1.06
CA TYR A 581 11.59 5.26 1.64
C TYR A 581 10.68 4.60 2.67
N PHE A 582 10.10 3.44 2.36
CA PHE A 582 9.09 2.81 3.22
C PHE A 582 9.70 1.88 4.27
N GLY A 583 10.92 1.37 4.05
CA GLY A 583 11.59 0.48 5.01
C GLY A 583 11.83 1.18 6.36
N VAL A 584 11.69 0.46 7.46
CA VAL A 584 11.92 1.04 8.80
C VAL A 584 13.42 1.06 9.11
N SER A 585 14.05 2.22 8.92
CA SER A 585 15.47 2.48 9.19
C SER A 585 15.84 2.40 10.67
N ASP A 586 14.96 2.91 11.55
CA ASP A 586 15.33 3.31 12.92
C ASP A 586 14.77 2.39 14.01
N VAL A 587 14.68 1.07 13.75
CA VAL A 587 14.29 0.11 14.80
C VAL A 587 15.49 -0.18 15.71
N GLU A 588 15.65 0.63 16.76
CA GLU A 588 16.63 0.40 17.84
C GLU A 588 16.56 -1.06 18.32
N GLY A 589 17.63 -1.83 18.07
CA GLY A 589 17.66 -3.24 18.46
C GLY A 589 18.68 -4.06 17.68
N LEU A 590 19.57 -4.74 18.42
CA LEU A 590 20.67 -5.55 17.90
C LEU A 590 20.25 -6.52 16.78
N LEU A 591 19.10 -7.18 16.93
CA LEU A 591 18.60 -8.15 15.94
C LEU A 591 18.22 -7.50 14.61
N ASN A 592 17.68 -6.27 14.62
CA ASN A 592 17.33 -5.54 13.39
C ASN A 592 18.60 -5.11 12.64
N THR A 593 19.63 -4.67 13.37
CA THR A 593 20.94 -4.34 12.80
C THR A 593 21.59 -5.56 12.13
N ILE A 594 21.48 -6.76 12.71
CA ILE A 594 22.02 -7.99 12.13
C ILE A 594 21.20 -8.42 10.90
N SER A 595 19.87 -8.33 10.91
CA SER A 595 19.05 -8.70 9.74
C SER A 595 19.26 -7.74 8.57
N ALA A 596 19.39 -6.44 8.83
CA ALA A 596 19.75 -5.44 7.83
C ALA A 596 21.17 -5.64 7.28
N ARG A 597 22.11 -6.15 8.10
CA ARG A 597 23.50 -6.42 7.69
C ARG A 597 23.67 -7.72 6.89
N TYR A 598 22.78 -8.71 7.09
CA TYR A 598 22.86 -10.02 6.46
C TYR A 598 21.51 -10.46 5.85
N PRO A 599 20.95 -9.71 4.87
CA PRO A 599 19.63 -10.00 4.31
C PRO A 599 19.52 -11.43 3.74
N ALA A 600 20.59 -11.93 3.12
CA ALA A 600 20.69 -13.29 2.58
C ALA A 600 20.39 -14.41 3.61
N LEU A 601 20.66 -14.19 4.91
CA LEU A 601 20.32 -15.16 5.96
C LEU A 601 18.81 -15.26 6.18
N CYS A 602 18.08 -14.15 6.05
CA CYS A 602 16.62 -14.17 6.15
C CYS A 602 15.94 -14.53 4.83
N GLU A 603 16.48 -14.13 3.69
CA GLU A 603 16.07 -14.62 2.37
C GLU A 603 16.12 -16.15 2.27
N TYR A 604 17.18 -16.80 2.78
CA TYR A 604 17.20 -18.26 2.89
C TYR A 604 16.33 -18.78 4.05
N GLY A 605 16.37 -18.13 5.21
CA GLY A 605 15.76 -18.62 6.44
C GLY A 605 14.23 -18.54 6.49
N CYS A 606 13.62 -17.59 5.78
CA CYS A 606 12.19 -17.30 5.82
C CYS A 606 11.34 -18.28 4.98
N PRO A 607 11.66 -18.58 3.70
CA PRO A 607 10.97 -19.61 2.92
C PRO A 607 11.16 -21.02 3.50
N ASN A 608 12.22 -21.22 4.29
CA ASN A 608 12.56 -22.46 4.99
C ASN A 608 12.20 -22.41 6.50
N ARG A 609 11.38 -21.47 6.97
CA ARG A 609 11.12 -21.21 8.40
C ARG A 609 10.79 -22.46 9.24
N TRP A 610 10.00 -23.39 8.67
CA TRP A 610 9.62 -24.65 9.32
C TRP A 610 10.84 -25.54 9.60
N LEU A 611 11.84 -25.55 8.71
CA LEU A 611 13.04 -26.37 8.82
C LEU A 611 13.93 -25.86 9.96
N PHE A 612 14.00 -24.54 10.13
CA PHE A 612 14.69 -23.92 11.27
C PHE A 612 13.98 -24.24 12.59
N ARG A 613 12.64 -24.20 12.65
CA ARG A 613 11.88 -24.64 13.84
C ARG A 613 12.13 -26.11 14.16
N LEU A 614 11.93 -27.02 13.20
CA LEU A 614 12.14 -28.45 13.37
C LEU A 614 13.60 -28.77 13.76
N ALA A 615 14.58 -28.07 13.20
CA ALA A 615 15.97 -28.19 13.61
C ALA A 615 16.19 -27.76 15.07
N ILE A 616 15.56 -26.67 15.54
CA ILE A 616 15.61 -26.25 16.95
C ILE A 616 14.99 -27.33 17.85
N ASP A 617 13.81 -27.84 17.50
CA ASP A 617 13.11 -28.86 18.28
C ASP A 617 13.88 -30.18 18.35
N VAL A 618 14.47 -30.63 17.24
CA VAL A 618 15.34 -31.82 17.18
C VAL A 618 16.62 -31.60 17.98
N LEU A 619 17.26 -30.43 17.87
CA LEU A 619 18.47 -30.10 18.63
C LEU A 619 18.18 -30.01 20.14
N LEU A 620 17.02 -29.46 20.52
CA LEU A 620 16.54 -29.39 21.90
C LEU A 620 16.21 -30.79 22.44
N PHE A 621 15.53 -31.63 21.66
CA PHE A 621 15.21 -33.01 22.02
C PHE A 621 16.46 -33.85 22.29
N PHE A 622 17.47 -33.78 21.42
CA PHE A 622 18.75 -34.46 21.63
C PHE A 622 19.50 -33.90 22.86
N LEU A 623 19.47 -32.58 23.08
CA LEU A 623 20.09 -31.95 24.25
C LEU A 623 19.43 -32.39 25.57
N ILE A 624 18.10 -32.41 25.62
CA ILE A 624 17.32 -32.88 26.78
C ILE A 624 17.56 -34.37 27.01
N THR A 625 17.47 -35.19 25.96
CA THR A 625 17.72 -36.64 26.03
C THR A 625 19.14 -36.92 26.55
N TYR A 626 20.14 -36.20 26.05
CA TYR A 626 21.51 -36.29 26.54
C TYR A 626 21.63 -35.89 28.02
N ALA A 627 21.01 -34.78 28.43
CA ALA A 627 21.03 -34.33 29.82
C ALA A 627 20.38 -35.36 30.76
N VAL A 628 19.22 -35.92 30.40
CA VAL A 628 18.53 -36.97 31.16
C VAL A 628 19.40 -38.24 31.25
N LEU A 629 19.97 -38.71 30.14
CA LEU A 629 20.89 -39.86 30.14
C LEU A 629 22.16 -39.59 30.95
N ALA A 630 22.66 -38.35 30.97
CA ALA A 630 23.79 -37.95 31.80
C ALA A 630 23.46 -37.92 33.30
N LEU A 631 22.21 -37.64 33.70
CA LEU A 631 21.78 -37.79 35.10
C LEU A 631 21.92 -39.25 35.57
N PHE A 632 21.45 -40.22 34.78
CA PHE A 632 21.47 -41.63 35.16
C PHE A 632 22.79 -42.37 34.88
N SER A 633 23.59 -41.95 33.90
CA SER A 633 24.78 -42.70 33.46
C SER A 633 26.11 -41.96 33.65
N SER A 634 26.95 -42.47 34.56
CA SER A 634 28.31 -41.97 34.79
C SER A 634 29.24 -42.15 33.58
N ARG A 635 28.96 -43.12 32.70
CA ARG A 635 29.69 -43.29 31.42
C ARG A 635 29.42 -42.12 30.47
N VAL A 636 28.18 -41.65 30.39
CA VAL A 636 27.78 -40.50 29.56
C VAL A 636 28.45 -39.22 30.07
N ARG A 637 28.50 -38.99 31.39
CA ARG A 637 29.26 -37.86 31.97
C ARG A 637 30.76 -37.90 31.62
N ARG A 638 31.37 -39.09 31.61
CA ARG A 638 32.78 -39.26 31.23
C ARG A 638 33.01 -39.01 29.72
N PHE A 639 32.03 -39.34 28.88
CA PHE A 639 32.04 -38.98 27.47
C PHE A 639 32.04 -37.46 27.29
N TYR A 640 31.16 -36.72 27.99
CA TYR A 640 31.17 -35.25 27.99
C TYR A 640 32.55 -34.68 28.31
N SER A 641 33.19 -35.15 29.39
CA SER A 641 34.52 -34.63 29.79
C SER A 641 35.64 -34.91 28.78
N LYS A 642 35.50 -35.92 27.91
CA LYS A 642 36.49 -36.25 26.87
C LYS A 642 36.21 -35.53 25.54
N TYR A 643 34.94 -35.23 25.25
CA TYR A 643 34.47 -34.73 23.96
C TYR A 643 33.76 -33.36 24.05
N SER A 644 34.05 -32.59 25.11
CA SER A 644 33.37 -31.33 25.45
C SER A 644 33.35 -30.29 24.32
N VAL A 645 34.38 -30.25 23.47
CA VAL A 645 34.46 -29.36 22.30
C VAL A 645 33.30 -29.61 21.33
N TYR A 646 32.89 -30.86 21.12
CA TYR A 646 31.75 -31.19 20.25
C TYR A 646 30.42 -30.70 20.84
N PHE A 647 30.27 -30.72 22.17
CA PHE A 647 29.09 -30.14 22.84
C PHE A 647 29.07 -28.61 22.76
N ILE A 648 30.23 -27.95 22.85
CA ILE A 648 30.33 -26.49 22.64
C ILE A 648 29.95 -26.14 21.20
N LEU A 649 30.50 -26.85 20.20
CA LEU A 649 30.15 -26.66 18.79
C LEU A 649 28.65 -26.89 18.53
N TYR A 650 28.07 -27.94 19.12
CA TYR A 650 26.65 -28.25 19.05
C TYR A 650 25.76 -27.12 19.61
N ILE A 651 26.13 -26.56 20.77
CA ILE A 651 25.41 -25.42 21.36
C ILE A 651 25.57 -24.15 20.49
N ILE A 652 26.74 -23.92 19.88
CA ILE A 652 26.94 -22.82 18.93
C ILE A 652 26.02 -22.98 17.72
N VAL A 653 25.95 -24.18 17.12
CA VAL A 653 25.03 -24.48 16.00
C VAL A 653 23.58 -24.24 16.42
N MET A 654 23.17 -24.75 17.60
CA MET A 654 21.82 -24.54 18.12
C MET A 654 21.48 -23.05 18.32
N ILE A 655 22.42 -22.26 18.85
CA ILE A 655 22.26 -20.79 18.98
C ILE A 655 22.15 -20.12 17.62
N VAL A 656 22.95 -20.51 16.61
CA VAL A 656 22.87 -19.93 15.26
C VAL A 656 21.52 -20.24 14.60
N VAL A 657 21.06 -21.49 14.63
CA VAL A 657 19.75 -21.88 14.08
C VAL A 657 18.60 -21.16 14.81
N PHE A 658 18.69 -21.05 16.15
CA PHE A 658 17.73 -20.32 16.97
C PHE A 658 17.70 -18.82 16.67
N MET A 659 18.86 -18.18 16.49
CA MET A 659 18.94 -16.75 16.14
C MET A 659 18.41 -16.47 14.73
N VAL A 660 18.69 -17.34 13.75
CA VAL A 660 18.10 -17.22 12.40
C VAL A 660 16.57 -17.36 12.47
N SER A 661 16.03 -18.30 13.27
CA SER A 661 14.58 -18.38 13.50
C SER A 661 14.04 -17.11 14.16
N LEU A 662 14.61 -16.66 15.29
CA LEU A 662 14.16 -15.45 16.01
C LEU A 662 14.17 -14.18 15.16
N MET A 663 15.10 -14.06 14.21
CA MET A 663 15.24 -12.90 13.35
C MET A 663 14.33 -12.97 12.12
N CYS A 664 14.25 -14.13 11.49
CA CYS A 664 13.68 -14.28 10.14
C CYS A 664 12.26 -14.83 10.14
N ASP A 665 11.74 -15.36 11.25
CA ASP A 665 10.37 -15.87 11.39
C ASP A 665 9.42 -14.81 11.98
N SER A 666 8.24 -14.63 11.37
CA SER A 666 7.23 -13.67 11.83
C SER A 666 6.57 -14.08 13.15
N PHE A 667 6.50 -15.37 13.48
CA PHE A 667 5.88 -15.88 14.72
C PHE A 667 6.55 -15.32 15.97
N TRP A 668 7.87 -15.09 15.92
CA TRP A 668 8.60 -14.51 17.04
C TRP A 668 8.44 -13.00 17.16
N LYS A 669 8.04 -12.26 16.10
CA LYS A 669 8.15 -10.79 16.02
C LYS A 669 7.60 -10.05 17.26
N GLN A 670 6.40 -10.38 17.73
CA GLN A 670 5.77 -9.75 18.90
C GLN A 670 6.42 -10.13 20.26
N LYS A 671 7.13 -11.27 20.32
CA LYS A 671 7.70 -11.85 21.54
C LYS A 671 9.23 -11.89 21.53
N ARG A 672 9.85 -11.41 20.45
CA ARG A 672 11.26 -11.65 20.09
C ARG A 672 12.21 -11.24 21.19
N ASP A 673 12.01 -10.03 21.72
CA ASP A 673 12.92 -9.44 22.70
C ASP A 673 12.66 -10.04 24.10
N THR A 674 11.43 -10.47 24.40
CA THR A 674 11.08 -11.26 25.58
C THR A 674 11.71 -12.65 25.55
N VAL A 675 11.72 -13.31 24.39
CA VAL A 675 12.33 -14.64 24.21
C VAL A 675 13.85 -14.55 24.20
N LEU A 676 14.43 -13.51 23.59
CA LEU A 676 15.86 -13.22 23.67
C LEU A 676 16.30 -12.98 25.12
N LEU A 677 15.64 -12.06 25.85
CA LEU A 677 15.91 -11.80 27.26
C LEU A 677 15.71 -13.06 28.12
N GLY A 678 14.64 -13.81 27.89
CA GLY A 678 14.37 -15.08 28.57
C GLY A 678 15.47 -16.12 28.36
N SER A 679 15.95 -16.31 27.12
CA SER A 679 17.04 -17.22 26.81
C SER A 679 18.38 -16.78 27.45
N ILE A 680 18.70 -15.47 27.44
CA ILE A 680 19.87 -14.92 28.13
C ILE A 680 19.79 -15.18 29.65
N LEU A 681 18.62 -14.97 30.27
CA LEU A 681 18.39 -15.24 31.69
C LEU A 681 18.49 -16.73 32.03
N ILE A 682 17.98 -17.62 31.17
CA ILE A 682 18.11 -19.08 31.32
C ILE A 682 19.58 -19.51 31.24
N ILE A 683 20.34 -18.98 30.27
CA ILE A 683 21.78 -19.25 30.13
C ILE A 683 22.55 -18.74 31.35
N ALA A 684 22.27 -17.53 31.83
CA ALA A 684 22.88 -16.96 33.03
C ALA A 684 22.56 -17.79 34.29
N ALA A 685 21.29 -18.20 34.46
CA ALA A 685 20.86 -19.08 35.56
C ALA A 685 21.57 -20.44 35.50
N PHE A 686 21.69 -21.05 34.32
CA PHE A 686 22.42 -22.29 34.13
C PHE A 686 23.89 -22.15 34.55
N PHE A 687 24.59 -21.09 34.13
CA PHE A 687 25.97 -20.85 34.55
C PHE A 687 26.10 -20.57 36.05
N MET A 688 25.14 -19.87 36.68
CA MET A 688 25.12 -19.65 38.13
C MET A 688 24.91 -20.96 38.90
N VAL A 689 23.94 -21.79 38.51
CA VAL A 689 23.70 -23.13 39.10
C VAL A 689 24.92 -24.02 38.90
N ARG A 690 25.57 -23.97 37.74
CA ARG A 690 26.81 -24.71 37.43
C ARG A 690 28.01 -24.26 38.27
N LYS A 691 28.13 -22.96 38.56
CA LYS A 691 29.16 -22.41 39.44
C LYS A 691 28.90 -22.84 40.90
N TYR A 692 27.65 -22.78 41.35
CA TYR A 692 27.25 -23.20 42.70
C TYR A 692 27.45 -24.70 42.94
N SER A 693 27.04 -25.56 41.99
CA SER A 693 27.22 -27.01 42.09
C SER A 693 28.69 -27.41 42.07
N ARG A 694 29.53 -26.77 41.23
CA ARG A 694 31.00 -26.95 41.28
C ARG A 694 31.60 -26.73 42.67
N VAL A 695 31.12 -25.71 43.40
CA VAL A 695 31.61 -25.40 44.76
C VAL A 695 31.12 -26.41 45.80
N LYS A 696 29.88 -26.91 45.70
CA LYS A 696 29.29 -27.83 46.71
C LYS A 696 29.47 -29.33 46.45
N GLN A 697 29.55 -29.75 45.19
CA GLN A 697 29.41 -31.15 44.76
C GLN A 697 30.50 -31.60 43.76
N GLY A 698 31.45 -30.72 43.43
CA GLY A 698 32.42 -30.97 42.37
C GLY A 698 31.83 -30.76 40.95
N PRO A 699 32.61 -31.01 39.89
CA PRO A 699 32.23 -30.67 38.52
C PRO A 699 31.09 -31.54 37.98
N LEU A 700 29.88 -30.99 37.98
CA LEU A 700 28.79 -31.47 37.13
C LEU A 700 29.10 -31.23 35.63
N PRO A 701 28.60 -32.12 34.73
CA PRO A 701 28.75 -32.01 33.28
C PRO A 701 28.18 -30.71 32.72
#